data_AF-A0AA97GCX7-F1
#
_entry.id   AF-A0AA97GCX7-F1
#
_cell.length_a   1.000
_cell.length_b   1.000
_cell.length_c   1.000
_cell.angle_alpha   90.00
_cell.angle_beta   90.00
_cell.angle_gamma   90.00
#
_symmetry.space_group_name_H-M   'P 1'
#
loop_
_entity.id
_entity.type
_entity.pdbx_description
1 polymer ?
#
loop_
_entity_poly.entity_id
_entity_poly.type
_entity_poly.pdbx_seq_one_letter_code
_entity_poly.pdbx_strand_id
1 'polypeptide(L)'
;MEQVEENIKYKLSKKDLEKAQTLIEVFKKKNITVKHTFYKLLGFVERESFNGFFDNATAFFGHLPENVKNTGMLTGMLHNVRKYIRSFAERSQGELEYLASLDVLTSLSSMNNSKGIPRQEEVEEVLGWPEWKDQNGEFDRERFQSFSSMYNTKGLPEHKDVKEVLGWSEWKDKDGQFNIKLFRCFSSMNHGKGKLKYGKVKEILGWPEWKDRDGEFNMELFRAFSSMNGGKGVPKHEEHKKLKAMLDWPEWRDKNGEFNMELFRSFSSMFAKRGMPKHKEVKVVLGWQVWKDKDGEFSMELLRTISSMNHARGLPEREEEVKEVLGWQVWKDKYGEFSMERFRIFSSMIHATGLPEHEEEVKEVLNWPEWKDKYGEFSMERLRAFCSMNFSRGMPRYEQVKKVLGWPEWKDQDGEFSKERFHAFSSINYGQGVPKHGPVKKLMNWISCGGVPNHLLLQIMARLWASEGLPAIEELKHQETQLKQWLLTASSEENSGLDNDLDNEENDQFNRQLKTVSLYLSTPKPDWLINWAVLKQFHHLEKTKPALMLESLITLLSSYGGKGVKNYLKANQRNRDFLWRHSGKTAPLHLLKGDEMALMHTVTVLKKAKIDIADHILEGWRQQACSKIEQLKKRNPLLSDVAPDVYQICQELELLDEH
;
A
#
# COMPACT_ATOMS: atom_id res chain seq x y z
N MET A 1 -22.80 22.83 -2.56
CA MET A 1 -22.34 23.97 -3.38
C MET A 1 -23.42 25.03 -3.49
N GLU A 2 -24.67 24.70 -3.83
CA GLU A 2 -25.81 25.65 -3.80
C GLU A 2 -25.95 26.36 -2.44
N GLN A 3 -25.86 25.61 -1.34
CA GLN A 3 -25.86 26.19 0.01
C GLN A 3 -24.64 27.10 0.30
N VAL A 4 -23.51 26.94 -0.42
CA VAL A 4 -22.36 27.86 -0.35
C VAL A 4 -22.74 29.18 -1.01
N GLU A 5 -23.29 29.09 -2.22
CA GLU A 5 -23.68 30.24 -3.04
C GLU A 5 -24.80 31.06 -2.38
N GLU A 6 -25.80 30.40 -1.77
CA GLU A 6 -26.87 31.08 -1.03
C GLU A 6 -26.37 31.81 0.22
N ASN A 7 -25.55 31.15 1.06
CA ASN A 7 -25.03 31.77 2.27
C ASN A 7 -24.12 32.98 1.97
N ILE A 8 -23.40 32.93 0.85
CA ILE A 8 -22.49 33.99 0.41
C ILE A 8 -23.25 35.20 -0.16
N LYS A 9 -24.38 34.99 -0.86
CA LYS A 9 -25.11 36.05 -1.59
C LYS A 9 -25.76 37.12 -0.71
N TYR A 10 -26.20 36.79 0.49
CA TYR A 10 -27.03 37.71 1.29
C TYR A 10 -26.26 38.61 2.27
N LYS A 11 -24.93 38.44 2.42
CA LYS A 11 -24.20 39.03 3.55
C LYS A 11 -22.81 39.59 3.28
N LEU A 12 -22.28 39.42 2.07
CA LEU A 12 -20.97 39.96 1.70
C LEU A 12 -21.08 41.31 0.99
N SER A 13 -20.05 42.13 1.12
CA SER A 13 -19.87 43.29 0.24
C SER A 13 -19.79 42.83 -1.22
N LYS A 14 -20.16 43.68 -2.18
CA LYS A 14 -20.09 43.33 -3.62
C LYS A 14 -18.69 42.84 -4.03
N LYS A 15 -17.65 43.46 -3.49
CA LYS A 15 -16.24 43.11 -3.76
C LYS A 15 -15.89 41.73 -3.18
N ASP A 16 -16.34 41.43 -1.97
CA ASP A 16 -16.08 40.12 -1.35
C ASP A 16 -16.92 39.01 -1.99
N LEU A 17 -18.09 39.33 -2.52
CA LEU A 17 -18.91 38.41 -3.29
C LEU A 17 -18.20 37.93 -4.57
N GLU A 18 -17.57 38.86 -5.32
CA GLU A 18 -16.79 38.52 -6.53
C GLU A 18 -15.59 37.60 -6.20
N LYS A 19 -14.88 37.88 -5.10
CA LYS A 19 -13.78 37.03 -4.62
C LYS A 19 -14.25 35.65 -4.16
N ALA A 20 -15.37 35.61 -3.45
CA ALA A 20 -15.97 34.36 -3.00
C ALA A 20 -16.44 33.50 -4.19
N GLN A 21 -16.94 34.12 -5.26
CA GLN A 21 -17.27 33.42 -6.51
C GLN A 21 -16.01 32.83 -7.16
N THR A 22 -14.89 33.57 -7.18
CA THR A 22 -13.62 33.05 -7.70
C THR A 22 -13.15 31.82 -6.92
N LEU A 23 -13.26 31.85 -5.58
CA LEU A 23 -12.95 30.70 -4.73
C LEU A 23 -13.85 29.49 -5.04
N ILE A 24 -15.14 29.71 -5.28
CA ILE A 24 -16.10 28.67 -5.67
C ILE A 24 -15.70 28.03 -7.00
N GLU A 25 -15.28 28.83 -7.98
CA GLU A 25 -14.80 28.32 -9.26
C GLU A 25 -13.50 27.51 -9.11
N VAL A 26 -12.60 27.91 -8.19
CA VAL A 26 -11.44 27.08 -7.83
C VAL A 26 -11.88 25.73 -7.23
N PHE A 27 -12.85 25.73 -6.31
CA PHE A 27 -13.39 24.48 -5.75
C PHE A 27 -13.99 23.57 -6.83
N LYS A 28 -14.75 24.13 -7.78
CA LYS A 28 -15.32 23.38 -8.90
C LYS A 28 -14.20 22.82 -9.80
N LYS A 29 -13.25 23.66 -10.21
CA LYS A 29 -12.12 23.28 -11.09
C LYS A 29 -11.25 22.19 -10.47
N LYS A 30 -10.90 22.31 -9.19
CA LYS A 30 -10.05 21.36 -8.45
C LYS A 30 -10.85 20.21 -7.81
N ASN A 31 -12.17 20.16 -7.99
CA ASN A 31 -13.04 19.14 -7.42
C ASN A 31 -12.91 19.03 -5.88
N ILE A 32 -12.87 20.16 -5.20
CA ILE A 32 -12.74 20.25 -3.75
C ILE A 32 -14.13 20.17 -3.12
N THR A 33 -14.32 19.19 -2.24
CA THR A 33 -15.53 19.05 -1.43
C THR A 33 -15.51 20.05 -0.27
N VAL A 34 -16.49 20.94 -0.22
CA VAL A 34 -16.64 21.91 0.88
C VAL A 34 -17.27 21.23 2.09
N LYS A 35 -16.50 21.05 3.16
CA LYS A 35 -16.99 20.49 4.44
C LYS A 35 -17.83 21.50 5.23
N HIS A 36 -18.71 20.99 6.08
CA HIS A 36 -19.55 21.84 6.94
C HIS A 36 -18.75 22.81 7.83
N THR A 37 -17.55 22.40 8.25
CA THR A 37 -16.62 23.23 9.02
C THR A 37 -16.18 24.50 8.28
N PHE A 38 -16.17 24.47 6.94
CA PHE A 38 -15.83 25.64 6.14
C PHE A 38 -16.95 26.68 6.16
N TYR A 39 -18.23 26.27 6.17
CA TYR A 39 -19.34 27.22 6.33
C TYR A 39 -19.28 27.93 7.68
N LYS A 40 -18.96 27.19 8.74
CA LYS A 40 -18.76 27.79 10.07
C LYS A 40 -17.64 28.83 10.03
N LEU A 41 -16.51 28.49 9.39
CA LEU A 41 -15.39 29.39 9.20
C LEU A 41 -15.79 30.68 8.45
N LEU A 42 -16.55 30.57 7.36
CA LEU A 42 -17.04 31.74 6.60
C LEU A 42 -17.94 32.64 7.46
N GLY A 43 -18.85 32.08 8.26
CA GLY A 43 -19.69 32.86 9.18
C GLY A 43 -18.92 33.55 10.31
N PHE A 44 -17.68 33.13 10.61
CA PHE A 44 -16.77 33.89 11.47
C PHE A 44 -16.05 35.00 10.72
N VAL A 45 -15.61 34.74 9.49
CA VAL A 45 -14.93 35.74 8.65
C VAL A 45 -15.82 36.95 8.36
N GLU A 46 -17.10 36.70 8.10
CA GLU A 46 -18.11 37.72 7.81
C GLU A 46 -18.26 38.74 8.96
N ARG A 47 -18.40 38.25 10.20
CA ARG A 47 -18.58 39.10 11.40
C ARG A 47 -17.39 39.99 11.71
N GLU A 48 -16.22 39.60 11.22
CA GLU A 48 -14.94 40.18 11.61
C GLU A 48 -14.26 40.97 10.47
N SER A 49 -14.88 40.96 9.27
CA SER A 49 -14.41 41.66 8.08
C SER A 49 -12.92 41.42 7.77
N PHE A 50 -12.49 40.15 7.76
CA PHE A 50 -11.08 39.82 7.45
C PHE A 50 -10.78 40.04 5.96
N ASN A 51 -10.34 41.27 5.65
CA ASN A 51 -9.82 41.64 4.34
C ASN A 51 -8.72 40.66 3.91
N GLY A 52 -8.81 40.15 2.67
CA GLY A 52 -7.82 39.24 2.10
C GLY A 52 -8.09 37.75 2.30
N PHE A 53 -9.04 37.36 3.17
CA PHE A 53 -9.34 35.94 3.41
C PHE A 53 -9.68 35.17 2.13
N PHE A 54 -10.58 35.70 1.30
CA PHE A 54 -11.02 35.03 0.07
C PHE A 54 -9.89 34.94 -0.97
N ASP A 55 -9.05 35.96 -1.08
CA ASP A 55 -7.91 35.94 -2.00
C ASP A 55 -6.89 34.86 -1.55
N ASN A 56 -6.59 34.83 -0.25
CA ASN A 56 -5.67 33.86 0.34
C ASN A 56 -6.20 32.43 0.31
N ALA A 57 -7.50 32.23 0.54
CA ALA A 57 -8.14 30.95 0.34
C ALA A 57 -8.06 30.53 -1.13
N THR A 58 -8.30 31.44 -2.07
CA THR A 58 -8.21 31.17 -3.51
C THR A 58 -6.79 30.74 -3.90
N ALA A 59 -5.76 31.46 -3.43
CA ALA A 59 -4.36 31.13 -3.65
C ALA A 59 -4.01 29.74 -3.07
N PHE A 60 -4.37 29.50 -1.80
CA PHE A 60 -4.12 28.23 -1.12
C PHE A 60 -4.79 27.05 -1.82
N PHE A 61 -6.11 27.12 -2.09
CA PHE A 61 -6.84 26.03 -2.73
C PHE A 61 -6.49 25.86 -4.22
N GLY A 62 -6.05 26.94 -4.89
CA GLY A 62 -5.58 26.91 -6.27
C GLY A 62 -4.30 26.09 -6.46
N HIS A 63 -3.45 26.04 -5.44
CA HIS A 63 -2.15 25.36 -5.49
C HIS A 63 -2.12 23.99 -4.80
N LEU A 64 -3.26 23.51 -4.30
CA LEU A 64 -3.33 22.18 -3.72
C LEU A 64 -3.01 21.07 -4.75
N PRO A 65 -2.29 20.03 -4.31
CA PRO A 65 -2.16 18.76 -5.00
C PRO A 65 -3.52 18.10 -5.27
N GLU A 66 -3.63 17.37 -6.38
CA GLU A 66 -4.89 16.76 -6.84
C GLU A 66 -5.46 15.68 -5.90
N ASN A 67 -4.61 15.10 -5.05
CA ASN A 67 -5.02 14.12 -4.06
C ASN A 67 -5.78 14.76 -2.88
N VAL A 68 -5.74 16.08 -2.71
CA VAL A 68 -6.46 16.81 -1.66
C VAL A 68 -7.85 17.20 -2.15
N LYS A 69 -8.87 16.50 -1.66
CA LYS A 69 -10.25 16.60 -2.18
C LYS A 69 -11.25 17.32 -1.28
N ASN A 70 -10.82 17.93 -0.17
CA ASN A 70 -11.75 18.63 0.72
C ASN A 70 -11.12 19.79 1.50
N THR A 71 -11.96 20.72 1.95
CA THR A 71 -11.55 21.91 2.73
C THR A 71 -11.11 21.61 4.17
N GLY A 72 -11.13 20.33 4.59
CA GLY A 72 -10.91 19.91 5.97
C GLY A 72 -9.56 20.34 6.53
N MET A 73 -8.49 20.25 5.73
CA MET A 73 -7.13 20.59 6.16
C MET A 73 -7.01 22.06 6.61
N LEU A 74 -7.47 22.99 5.78
CA LEU A 74 -7.48 24.42 6.09
C LEU A 74 -8.38 24.69 7.31
N THR A 75 -9.60 24.16 7.31
CA THR A 75 -10.54 24.40 8.42
C THR A 75 -10.06 23.81 9.74
N GLY A 76 -9.29 22.72 9.70
CA GLY A 76 -8.65 22.14 10.87
C GLY A 76 -7.57 23.06 11.42
N MET A 77 -6.65 23.55 10.58
CA MET A 77 -5.61 24.48 11.02
C MET A 77 -6.16 25.79 11.59
N LEU A 78 -7.24 26.32 11.00
CA LEU A 78 -7.85 27.59 11.41
C LEU A 78 -8.92 27.48 12.51
N HIS A 79 -9.25 26.26 12.96
CA HIS A 79 -10.38 25.88 13.80
C HIS A 79 -11.05 26.99 14.65
N ASN A 80 -11.91 27.81 14.05
CA ASN A 80 -12.67 28.90 14.69
C ASN A 80 -11.86 29.81 15.65
N VAL A 81 -10.54 29.87 15.52
CA VAL A 81 -9.70 30.73 16.37
C VAL A 81 -9.45 32.02 15.61
N ARG A 82 -10.06 33.12 16.09
CA ARG A 82 -9.97 34.46 15.48
C ARG A 82 -8.55 34.86 15.10
N LYS A 83 -7.58 34.58 16.00
CA LYS A 83 -6.15 34.86 15.77
C LYS A 83 -5.60 34.16 14.52
N TYR A 84 -5.94 32.89 14.32
CA TYR A 84 -5.40 32.12 13.18
C TYR A 84 -6.07 32.51 11.87
N ILE A 85 -7.37 32.80 11.89
CA ILE A 85 -8.09 33.29 10.71
C ILE A 85 -7.52 34.63 10.26
N ARG A 86 -7.30 35.56 11.21
CA ARG A 86 -6.65 36.85 10.94
C ARG A 86 -5.25 36.66 10.38
N SER A 87 -4.41 35.86 11.05
CA SER A 87 -3.06 35.57 10.59
C SER A 87 -3.03 34.94 9.19
N PHE A 88 -4.03 34.13 8.84
CA PHE A 88 -4.18 33.58 7.49
C PHE A 88 -4.56 34.65 6.47
N ALA A 89 -5.50 35.55 6.80
CA ALA A 89 -5.95 36.61 5.92
C ALA A 89 -4.87 37.68 5.65
N GLU A 90 -3.96 37.88 6.60
CA GLU A 90 -2.85 38.84 6.52
C GLU A 90 -1.59 38.27 5.83
N ARG A 91 -1.56 36.97 5.51
CA ARG A 91 -0.41 36.34 4.86
C ARG A 91 -0.24 36.75 3.41
N SER A 92 1.01 36.70 2.95
CA SER A 92 1.29 36.84 1.52
C SER A 92 0.75 35.64 0.75
N GLN A 93 0.26 35.87 -0.47
CA GLN A 93 -0.24 34.80 -1.32
C GLN A 93 0.87 33.80 -1.65
N GLY A 94 2.06 34.27 -2.05
CA GLY A 94 3.19 33.40 -2.40
C GLY A 94 3.57 32.40 -1.30
N GLU A 95 3.52 32.81 -0.02
CA GLU A 95 3.74 31.91 1.12
C GLU A 95 2.67 30.80 1.17
N LEU A 96 1.40 31.15 0.97
CA LEU A 96 0.29 30.20 0.99
C LEU A 96 0.31 29.26 -0.21
N GLU A 97 0.72 29.75 -1.38
CA GLU A 97 0.91 28.96 -2.60
C GLU A 97 2.02 27.93 -2.41
N TYR A 98 3.17 28.36 -1.88
CA TYR A 98 4.27 27.47 -1.51
C TYR A 98 3.80 26.37 -0.56
N LEU A 99 3.21 26.75 0.57
CA LEU A 99 2.74 25.80 1.59
C LEU A 99 1.68 24.83 1.02
N ALA A 100 0.77 25.35 0.19
CA ALA A 100 -0.26 24.53 -0.45
C ALA A 100 0.32 23.51 -1.42
N SER A 101 1.42 23.82 -2.09
CA SER A 101 2.07 22.96 -3.10
C SER A 101 2.86 21.79 -2.49
N LEU A 102 3.17 21.84 -1.20
CA LEU A 102 3.96 20.79 -0.53
C LEU A 102 3.23 19.45 -0.53
N ASP A 103 3.93 18.41 -0.97
CA ASP A 103 3.43 17.03 -0.96
C ASP A 103 3.19 16.47 0.47
N VAL A 104 3.82 17.06 1.47
CA VAL A 104 3.66 16.77 2.90
C VAL A 104 2.60 17.64 3.58
N LEU A 105 1.85 18.48 2.84
CA LEU A 105 0.85 19.38 3.41
C LEU A 105 -0.17 18.66 4.31
N THR A 106 -0.56 17.43 3.98
CA THR A 106 -1.49 16.66 4.83
C THR A 106 -0.89 16.37 6.21
N SER A 107 0.41 16.03 6.27
CA SER A 107 1.14 15.84 7.53
C SER A 107 1.25 17.14 8.31
N LEU A 108 1.62 18.24 7.63
CA LEU A 108 1.72 19.57 8.24
C LEU A 108 0.37 20.03 8.81
N SER A 109 -0.71 19.82 8.06
CA SER A 109 -2.07 20.14 8.48
C SER A 109 -2.52 19.30 9.67
N SER A 110 -2.17 18.03 9.72
CA SER A 110 -2.46 17.17 10.89
C SER A 110 -1.75 17.69 12.14
N MET A 111 -0.45 18.00 12.05
CA MET A 111 0.31 18.51 13.19
C MET A 111 -0.24 19.85 13.68
N ASN A 112 -0.58 20.74 12.75
CA ASN A 112 -1.02 22.10 13.05
C ASN A 112 -2.54 22.25 13.16
N ASN A 113 -3.29 21.16 13.30
CA ASN A 113 -4.72 21.22 13.54
C ASN A 113 -5.00 22.02 14.82
N SER A 114 -5.78 23.09 14.69
CA SER A 114 -6.05 24.11 15.72
C SER A 114 -4.81 24.89 16.21
N LYS A 115 -3.77 25.01 15.40
CA LYS A 115 -2.53 25.75 15.70
C LYS A 115 -2.22 26.87 14.70
N GLY A 116 -3.08 27.10 13.72
CA GLY A 116 -2.83 28.00 12.60
C GLY A 116 -2.02 27.31 11.51
N ILE A 117 -1.78 28.01 10.40
CA ILE A 117 -0.87 27.51 9.37
C ILE A 117 0.56 27.88 9.81
N PRO A 118 1.55 26.96 9.76
CA PRO A 118 2.95 27.31 10.05
C PRO A 118 3.51 28.27 9.00
N ARG A 119 4.50 29.09 9.33
CA ARG A 119 5.17 29.98 8.37
C ARG A 119 6.00 29.17 7.36
N GLN A 120 6.21 29.72 6.17
CA GLN A 120 7.09 29.09 5.17
C GLN A 120 8.49 28.80 5.73
N GLU A 121 9.12 29.78 6.39
CA GLU A 121 10.46 29.63 6.99
C GLU A 121 10.51 28.49 8.03
N GLU A 122 9.48 28.37 8.87
CA GLU A 122 9.37 27.29 9.87
C GLU A 122 9.24 25.92 9.20
N VAL A 123 8.52 25.83 8.08
CA VAL A 123 8.35 24.58 7.33
C VAL A 123 9.62 24.22 6.58
N GLU A 124 10.28 25.19 5.94
CA GLU A 124 11.56 24.99 5.26
C GLU A 124 12.64 24.51 6.23
N GLU A 125 12.71 25.11 7.42
CA GLU A 125 13.61 24.68 8.48
C GLU A 125 13.34 23.22 8.86
N VAL A 126 12.08 22.88 9.19
CA VAL A 126 11.69 21.53 9.60
C VAL A 126 12.00 20.52 8.50
N LEU A 127 11.64 20.79 7.25
CA LEU A 127 11.85 19.86 6.13
C LEU A 127 13.34 19.75 5.75
N GLY A 128 14.16 20.75 6.07
CA GLY A 128 15.60 20.76 5.84
C GLY A 128 16.41 19.86 6.78
N TRP A 129 15.82 19.34 7.86
CA TRP A 129 16.54 18.53 8.84
C TRP A 129 17.07 17.22 8.26
N PRO A 130 18.34 16.85 8.53
CA PRO A 130 18.95 15.64 7.97
C PRO A 130 18.28 14.35 8.46
N GLU A 131 17.58 14.38 9.60
CA GLU A 131 16.91 13.20 10.16
C GLU A 131 15.70 12.74 9.34
N TRP A 132 15.17 13.58 8.46
CA TRP A 132 14.15 13.18 7.50
C TRP A 132 14.72 12.47 6.29
N LYS A 133 16.06 12.44 6.13
CA LYS A 133 16.69 11.81 4.97
C LYS A 133 16.90 10.32 5.18
N ASP A 134 16.70 9.54 4.13
CA ASP A 134 17.05 8.13 4.08
C ASP A 134 18.57 7.94 3.91
N GLN A 135 19.00 6.71 3.74
CA GLN A 135 20.42 6.37 3.52
C GLN A 135 21.00 6.93 2.20
N ASN A 136 20.14 7.33 1.27
CA ASN A 136 20.54 7.94 -0.01
C ASN A 136 20.54 9.48 0.06
N GLY A 137 20.16 10.06 1.21
CA GLY A 137 20.02 11.50 1.37
C GLY A 137 18.69 12.05 0.85
N GLU A 138 17.75 11.19 0.45
CA GLU A 138 16.43 11.57 -0.05
C GLU A 138 15.42 11.72 1.09
N PHE A 139 14.42 12.59 0.93
CA PHE A 139 13.42 12.84 1.96
C PHE A 139 12.48 11.63 2.16
N ASP A 140 12.58 10.99 3.32
CA ASP A 140 11.77 9.85 3.76
C ASP A 140 10.39 10.33 4.22
N ARG A 141 9.44 10.32 3.28
CA ARG A 141 8.05 10.72 3.52
C ARG A 141 7.36 9.84 4.56
N GLU A 142 7.63 8.54 4.59
CA GLU A 142 6.95 7.62 5.51
C GLU A 142 7.40 7.90 6.96
N ARG A 143 8.68 8.22 7.15
CA ARG A 143 9.22 8.67 8.44
C ARG A 143 8.59 9.98 8.89
N PHE A 144 8.52 10.99 8.00
CA PHE A 144 7.87 12.26 8.33
C PHE A 144 6.38 12.09 8.64
N GLN A 145 5.65 11.27 7.88
CA GLN A 145 4.23 10.95 8.13
C GLN A 145 4.02 10.20 9.44
N SER A 146 4.90 9.25 9.75
CA SER A 146 4.85 8.54 11.03
C SER A 146 5.10 9.49 12.19
N PHE A 147 6.01 10.46 12.04
CA PHE A 147 6.24 11.48 13.04
C PHE A 147 5.07 12.45 13.17
N SER A 148 4.48 12.89 12.05
CA SER A 148 3.33 13.80 12.03
C SER A 148 2.10 13.20 12.72
N SER A 149 1.91 11.88 12.63
CA SER A 149 0.87 11.18 13.39
C SER A 149 1.03 11.37 14.90
N MET A 150 2.25 11.28 15.44
CA MET A 150 2.50 11.50 16.87
C MET A 150 2.22 12.94 17.29
N TYR A 151 2.56 13.89 16.41
CA TYR A 151 2.41 15.32 16.62
C TYR A 151 1.06 15.87 16.15
N ASN A 152 0.08 15.02 15.82
CA ASN A 152 -1.26 15.47 15.45
C ASN A 152 -1.81 16.44 16.51
N THR A 153 -2.23 17.65 16.11
CA THR A 153 -2.68 18.77 16.97
C THR A 153 -1.63 19.39 17.92
N LYS A 154 -0.34 19.02 17.80
CA LYS A 154 0.73 19.50 18.69
C LYS A 154 1.53 20.66 18.13
N GLY A 155 1.35 21.00 16.86
CA GLY A 155 2.21 21.93 16.12
C GLY A 155 3.41 21.22 15.52
N LEU A 156 4.28 21.99 14.85
CA LEU A 156 5.55 21.48 14.34
C LEU A 156 6.42 20.96 15.50
N PRO A 157 7.16 19.86 15.30
CA PRO A 157 8.06 19.35 16.32
C PRO A 157 9.30 20.25 16.47
N GLU A 158 10.03 20.11 17.57
CA GLU A 158 11.34 20.75 17.74
C GLU A 158 12.44 19.88 17.15
N HIS A 159 13.50 20.47 16.58
CA HIS A 159 14.61 19.71 15.96
C HIS A 159 15.25 18.73 16.95
N LYS A 160 15.49 19.18 18.18
CA LYS A 160 16.07 18.34 19.25
C LYS A 160 15.23 17.09 19.53
N ASP A 161 13.91 17.19 19.43
CA ASP A 161 13.00 16.08 19.71
C ASP A 161 12.99 15.07 18.56
N VAL A 162 13.05 15.55 17.32
CA VAL A 162 13.19 14.70 16.13
C VAL A 162 14.52 13.97 16.16
N LYS A 163 15.62 14.70 16.40
CA LYS A 163 16.97 14.16 16.48
C LYS A 163 17.10 13.11 17.57
N GLU A 164 16.57 13.39 18.76
CA GLU A 164 16.57 12.42 19.85
C GLU A 164 15.79 11.17 19.48
N VAL A 165 14.52 11.30 19.05
CA VAL A 165 13.66 10.15 18.81
C VAL A 165 14.18 9.30 17.66
N LEU A 166 14.54 9.89 16.51
CA LEU A 166 15.01 9.14 15.34
C LEU A 166 16.43 8.59 15.52
N GLY A 167 17.20 9.13 16.46
CA GLY A 167 18.54 8.65 16.80
C GLY A 167 18.60 7.38 17.65
N TRP A 168 17.47 6.87 18.15
CA TRP A 168 17.46 5.67 18.99
C TRP A 168 17.85 4.40 18.22
N SER A 169 18.74 3.61 18.81
CA SER A 169 19.19 2.32 18.27
C SER A 169 18.07 1.30 18.10
N GLU A 170 17.00 1.44 18.86
CA GLU A 170 15.83 0.56 18.93
C GLU A 170 15.01 0.58 17.64
N TRP A 171 15.16 1.63 16.83
CA TRP A 171 14.57 1.67 15.50
C TRP A 171 15.40 0.91 14.47
N LYS A 172 16.61 0.46 14.80
CA LYS A 172 17.46 -0.24 13.84
C LYS A 172 17.15 -1.74 13.85
N ASP A 173 17.08 -2.34 12.68
CA ASP A 173 17.07 -3.79 12.55
C ASP A 173 18.48 -4.39 12.74
N LYS A 174 18.60 -5.71 12.58
CA LYS A 174 19.87 -6.44 12.70
C LYS A 174 20.95 -5.98 11.72
N ASP A 175 20.55 -5.36 10.60
CA ASP A 175 21.45 -4.85 9.58
C ASP A 175 21.77 -3.36 9.80
N GLY A 176 21.30 -2.79 10.93
CA GLY A 176 21.49 -1.39 11.29
C GLY A 176 20.54 -0.43 10.57
N GLN A 177 19.59 -0.92 9.76
CA GLN A 177 18.68 -0.09 8.97
C GLN A 177 17.48 0.36 9.78
N PHE A 178 16.95 1.54 9.48
CA PHE A 178 15.79 2.09 10.18
C PHE A 178 14.51 1.29 9.86
N ASN A 179 13.98 0.59 10.85
CA ASN A 179 12.75 -0.17 10.81
C ASN A 179 11.53 0.76 10.94
N ILE A 180 11.14 1.34 9.80
CA ILE A 180 9.98 2.24 9.71
C ILE A 180 8.66 1.55 10.13
N LYS A 181 8.54 0.23 9.94
CA LYS A 181 7.33 -0.51 10.37
C LYS A 181 7.18 -0.50 11.89
N LEU A 182 8.28 -0.72 12.61
CA LEU A 182 8.32 -0.66 14.06
C LEU A 182 8.02 0.76 14.55
N PHE A 183 8.71 1.76 13.98
CA PHE A 183 8.48 3.15 14.30
C PHE A 183 7.02 3.56 14.10
N ARG A 184 6.42 3.16 12.98
CA ARG A 184 5.00 3.41 12.66
C ARG A 184 4.04 2.80 13.67
N CYS A 185 4.34 1.62 14.22
CA CYS A 185 3.52 1.01 15.27
C CYS A 185 3.51 1.88 16.54
N PHE A 186 4.68 2.38 16.97
CA PHE A 186 4.76 3.33 18.09
C PHE A 186 4.10 4.67 17.77
N SER A 187 4.30 5.20 16.55
CA SER A 187 3.64 6.41 16.09
C SER A 187 2.12 6.31 16.08
N SER A 188 1.59 5.13 15.76
CA SER A 188 0.15 4.85 15.77
C SER A 188 -0.38 4.81 17.20
N MET A 189 0.29 4.09 18.11
CA MET A 189 -0.07 4.08 19.53
C MET A 189 -0.01 5.48 20.14
N ASN A 190 1.02 6.25 19.80
CA ASN A 190 1.26 7.59 20.33
C ASN A 190 0.61 8.73 19.52
N HIS A 191 -0.39 8.41 18.69
CA HIS A 191 -1.07 9.39 17.83
C HIS A 191 -1.62 10.58 18.63
N GLY A 192 -1.22 11.79 18.26
CA GLY A 192 -1.60 13.04 18.92
C GLY A 192 -1.12 13.19 20.36
N LYS A 193 -0.11 12.42 20.80
CA LYS A 193 0.47 12.50 22.15
C LYS A 193 1.83 13.21 22.20
N GLY A 194 2.41 13.55 21.05
CA GLY A 194 3.69 14.25 20.92
C GLY A 194 4.88 13.29 20.97
N LYS A 195 5.99 13.74 21.54
CA LYS A 195 7.25 12.99 21.64
C LYS A 195 7.09 11.65 22.37
N LEU A 196 7.77 10.62 21.88
CA LEU A 196 7.94 9.34 22.59
C LEU A 196 8.90 9.49 23.78
N LYS A 197 8.80 8.59 24.75
CA LYS A 197 9.77 8.52 25.86
C LYS A 197 10.67 7.31 25.65
N TYR A 198 11.98 7.54 25.52
CA TYR A 198 12.99 6.49 25.26
C TYR A 198 12.83 5.29 26.18
N GLY A 199 12.85 5.52 27.51
CA GLY A 199 12.75 4.45 28.50
C GLY A 199 11.50 3.58 28.36
N LYS A 200 10.36 4.16 27.94
CA LYS A 200 9.12 3.40 27.71
C LYS A 200 9.17 2.56 26.44
N VAL A 201 9.75 3.10 25.37
CA VAL A 201 9.91 2.35 24.11
C VAL A 201 10.84 1.17 24.34
N LYS A 202 11.99 1.41 25.00
CA LYS A 202 12.94 0.36 25.36
C LYS A 202 12.34 -0.71 26.27
N GLU A 203 11.60 -0.30 27.30
CA GLU A 203 10.88 -1.21 28.19
C GLU A 203 9.96 -2.13 27.40
N ILE A 204 9.11 -1.57 26.53
CA ILE A 204 8.16 -2.35 25.73
C ILE A 204 8.88 -3.30 24.80
N LEU A 205 9.89 -2.83 24.05
CA LEU A 205 10.64 -3.69 23.14
C LEU A 205 11.37 -4.83 23.85
N GLY A 206 11.68 -4.66 25.14
CA GLY A 206 12.27 -5.68 25.99
C GLY A 206 11.28 -6.72 26.55
N TRP A 207 9.98 -6.61 26.30
CA TRP A 207 9.03 -7.61 26.77
C TRP A 207 9.23 -8.94 26.04
N PRO A 208 9.32 -10.07 26.79
CA PRO A 208 9.60 -11.38 26.20
C PRO A 208 8.49 -11.88 25.27
N GLU A 209 7.26 -11.40 25.43
CA GLU A 209 6.09 -11.79 24.63
C GLU A 209 6.21 -11.38 23.16
N TRP A 210 7.08 -10.41 22.84
CA TRP A 210 7.34 -10.06 21.45
C TRP A 210 8.27 -11.05 20.76
N LYS A 211 8.82 -12.04 21.45
CA LYS A 211 9.70 -13.03 20.85
C LYS A 211 8.90 -14.22 20.34
N ASP A 212 9.18 -14.65 19.12
CA ASP A 212 8.68 -15.92 18.61
C ASP A 212 9.49 -17.11 19.18
N ARG A 213 9.24 -18.31 18.67
CA ARG A 213 9.90 -19.54 19.13
C ARG A 213 11.41 -19.54 18.89
N ASP A 214 11.88 -18.76 17.91
CA ASP A 214 13.28 -18.65 17.54
C ASP A 214 13.97 -17.49 18.31
N GLY A 215 13.24 -16.79 19.17
CA GLY A 215 13.75 -15.62 19.90
C GLY A 215 13.75 -14.32 19.09
N GLU A 216 13.17 -14.34 17.89
CA GLU A 216 13.10 -13.21 16.97
C GLU A 216 11.92 -12.30 17.29
N PHE A 217 12.02 -11.00 16.98
CA PHE A 217 10.95 -10.06 17.28
C PHE A 217 9.75 -10.29 16.33
N ASN A 218 8.64 -10.75 16.89
CA ASN A 218 7.36 -10.97 16.22
C ASN A 218 6.66 -9.64 15.92
N MET A 219 7.04 -9.06 14.77
CA MET A 219 6.44 -7.84 14.24
C MET A 219 4.93 -7.96 13.98
N GLU A 220 4.41 -9.15 13.68
CA GLU A 220 2.98 -9.32 13.41
C GLU A 220 2.15 -9.19 14.68
N LEU A 221 2.59 -9.86 15.76
CA LEU A 221 2.02 -9.74 17.08
C LEU A 221 2.07 -8.29 17.59
N PHE A 222 3.24 -7.65 17.48
CA PHE A 222 3.40 -6.25 17.88
C PHE A 222 2.49 -5.32 17.08
N ARG A 223 2.35 -5.56 15.78
CA ARG A 223 1.44 -4.78 14.93
C ARG A 223 -0.02 -4.96 15.34
N ALA A 224 -0.47 -6.19 15.58
CA ALA A 224 -1.83 -6.47 16.05
C ALA A 224 -2.12 -5.75 17.39
N PHE A 225 -1.18 -5.82 18.32
CA PHE A 225 -1.26 -5.10 19.59
C PHE A 225 -1.28 -3.57 19.42
N SER A 226 -0.39 -3.02 18.58
CA SER A 226 -0.34 -1.58 18.33
C SER A 226 -1.61 -1.06 17.67
N SER A 227 -2.23 -1.86 16.80
CA SER A 227 -3.51 -1.56 16.16
C SER A 227 -4.60 -1.37 17.22
N MET A 228 -4.70 -2.29 18.19
CA MET A 228 -5.66 -2.17 19.30
C MET A 228 -5.41 -0.91 20.16
N ASN A 229 -4.15 -0.53 20.35
CA ASN A 229 -3.75 0.61 21.19
C ASN A 229 -3.55 1.93 20.44
N GLY A 230 -3.95 2.00 19.16
CA GLY A 230 -3.82 3.21 18.35
C GLY A 230 -4.44 4.45 19.01
N GLY A 231 -3.66 5.51 19.20
CA GLY A 231 -4.07 6.76 19.86
C GLY A 231 -4.23 6.71 21.39
N LYS A 232 -4.00 5.55 22.03
CA LYS A 232 -4.09 5.40 23.49
C LYS A 232 -2.82 5.79 24.23
N GLY A 233 -1.74 6.04 23.50
CA GLY A 233 -0.40 6.26 24.02
C GLY A 233 0.40 4.96 24.11
N VAL A 234 1.69 5.12 24.36
CA VAL A 234 2.59 4.00 24.64
C VAL A 234 2.10 3.26 25.90
N PRO A 235 1.86 1.93 25.82
CA PRO A 235 1.35 1.13 26.94
C PRO A 235 2.20 1.27 28.22
N LYS A 236 1.59 1.02 29.38
CA LYS A 236 2.28 0.96 30.68
C LYS A 236 2.43 -0.50 31.11
N HIS A 237 3.09 -0.71 32.24
CA HIS A 237 3.32 -2.03 32.82
C HIS A 237 2.03 -2.82 33.12
N GLU A 238 0.92 -2.16 33.49
CA GLU A 238 -0.35 -2.88 33.70
C GLU A 238 -0.96 -3.40 32.39
N GLU A 239 -0.73 -2.71 31.26
CA GLU A 239 -1.08 -3.22 29.95
C GLU A 239 -0.18 -4.39 29.51
N HIS A 240 1.08 -4.45 29.97
CA HIS A 240 1.94 -5.62 29.78
C HIS A 240 1.34 -6.88 30.40
N LYS A 241 0.94 -6.80 31.68
CA LYS A 241 0.31 -7.91 32.40
C LYS A 241 -0.96 -8.39 31.71
N LYS A 242 -1.77 -7.44 31.22
CA LYS A 242 -2.99 -7.74 30.46
C LYS A 242 -2.69 -8.42 29.13
N LEU A 243 -1.67 -7.96 28.41
CA LEU A 243 -1.23 -8.60 27.17
C LEU A 243 -0.77 -10.04 27.44
N LYS A 244 0.10 -10.24 28.42
CA LYS A 244 0.58 -11.57 28.81
C LYS A 244 -0.59 -12.51 29.12
N ALA A 245 -1.47 -12.07 30.02
CA ALA A 245 -2.67 -12.83 30.38
C ALA A 245 -3.55 -13.12 29.15
N MET A 246 -3.67 -12.16 28.22
CA MET A 246 -4.43 -12.33 26.98
C MET A 246 -3.78 -13.36 26.06
N LEU A 247 -2.46 -13.35 25.88
CA LEU A 247 -1.76 -14.32 25.04
C LEU A 247 -1.81 -15.74 25.61
N ASP A 248 -1.98 -15.89 26.92
CA ASP A 248 -2.14 -17.17 27.60
C ASP A 248 -3.56 -17.74 27.53
N TRP A 249 -4.53 -17.02 26.94
CA TRP A 249 -5.89 -17.55 26.79
C TRP A 249 -5.92 -18.79 25.91
N PRO A 250 -6.58 -19.88 26.35
CA PRO A 250 -6.67 -21.12 25.58
C PRO A 250 -7.42 -20.91 24.26
N GLU A 251 -8.29 -19.90 24.18
CA GLU A 251 -9.07 -19.62 22.97
C GLU A 251 -8.21 -19.13 21.78
N TRP A 252 -6.97 -18.69 22.00
CA TRP A 252 -6.04 -18.38 20.91
C TRP A 252 -5.27 -19.60 20.41
N ARG A 253 -5.51 -20.79 20.96
CA ARG A 253 -4.79 -21.99 20.57
C ARG A 253 -5.53 -22.73 19.46
N ASP A 254 -4.77 -23.28 18.51
CA ASP A 254 -5.29 -24.25 17.56
C ASP A 254 -5.39 -25.65 18.18
N LYS A 255 -5.80 -26.65 17.39
CA LYS A 255 -5.93 -28.04 17.83
C LYS A 255 -4.62 -28.69 18.32
N ASN A 256 -3.47 -28.15 17.92
CA ASN A 256 -2.15 -28.61 18.33
C ASN A 256 -1.67 -27.90 19.61
N GLY A 257 -2.49 -26.98 20.16
CA GLY A 257 -2.11 -26.15 21.30
C GLY A 257 -1.18 -25.00 20.92
N GLU A 258 -1.03 -24.69 19.64
CA GLU A 258 -0.16 -23.61 19.15
C GLU A 258 -0.91 -22.28 19.07
N PHE A 259 -0.20 -21.16 19.27
CA PHE A 259 -0.80 -19.84 19.17
C PHE A 259 -1.22 -19.52 17.74
N ASN A 260 -2.53 -19.35 17.51
CA ASN A 260 -3.10 -19.02 16.22
C ASN A 260 -3.04 -17.49 15.98
N MET A 261 -1.97 -17.06 15.32
CA MET A 261 -1.75 -15.65 15.00
C MET A 261 -2.83 -15.07 14.08
N GLU A 262 -3.41 -15.85 13.18
CA GLU A 262 -4.44 -15.38 12.26
C GLU A 262 -5.77 -15.09 12.99
N LEU A 263 -6.14 -15.96 13.93
CA LEU A 263 -7.26 -15.77 14.85
C LEU A 263 -7.06 -14.51 15.68
N PHE A 264 -5.90 -14.38 16.33
CA PHE A 264 -5.56 -13.22 17.14
C PHE A 264 -5.59 -11.92 16.33
N ARG A 265 -5.08 -11.93 15.09
CA ARG A 265 -5.07 -10.78 14.19
C ARG A 265 -6.48 -10.36 13.80
N SER A 266 -7.35 -11.32 13.48
CA SER A 266 -8.74 -11.06 13.09
C SER A 266 -9.48 -10.35 14.23
N PHE A 267 -9.32 -10.85 15.46
CA PHE A 267 -9.87 -10.20 16.64
C PHE A 267 -9.25 -8.82 16.91
N SER A 268 -7.92 -8.70 16.82
CA SER A 268 -7.24 -7.42 17.02
C SER A 268 -7.70 -6.33 16.05
N SER A 269 -8.11 -6.70 14.83
CA SER A 269 -8.70 -5.77 13.84
C SER A 269 -10.01 -5.17 14.34
N MET A 270 -10.89 -5.99 14.93
CA MET A 270 -12.17 -5.53 15.50
C MET A 270 -11.96 -4.54 16.66
N PHE A 271 -10.85 -4.69 17.39
CA PHE A 271 -10.46 -3.84 18.50
C PHE A 271 -9.52 -2.69 18.13
N ALA A 272 -9.29 -2.43 16.84
CA ALA A 272 -8.42 -1.32 16.41
C ALA A 272 -8.81 0.01 17.08
N LYS A 273 -7.85 0.64 17.79
CA LYS A 273 -8.02 1.86 18.61
C LYS A 273 -8.97 1.72 19.82
N ARG A 274 -9.54 0.55 20.07
CA ARG A 274 -10.47 0.26 21.18
C ARG A 274 -9.80 -0.29 22.43
N GLY A 275 -8.51 -0.64 22.36
CA GLY A 275 -7.74 -1.29 23.42
C GLY A 275 -7.92 -2.81 23.42
N MET A 276 -7.28 -3.48 24.36
CA MET A 276 -7.38 -4.93 24.47
C MET A 276 -8.80 -5.37 24.87
N PRO A 277 -9.31 -6.46 24.28
CA PRO A 277 -10.60 -7.02 24.64
C PRO A 277 -10.60 -7.60 26.07
N LYS A 278 -11.79 -7.84 26.64
CA LYS A 278 -11.90 -8.63 27.88
C LYS A 278 -11.96 -10.13 27.54
N HIS A 279 -11.39 -10.97 28.42
CA HIS A 279 -11.39 -12.42 28.25
C HIS A 279 -12.81 -12.98 28.06
N LYS A 280 -13.73 -12.57 28.95
CA LYS A 280 -15.13 -13.02 28.92
C LYS A 280 -15.80 -12.71 27.57
N GLU A 281 -15.53 -11.56 26.97
CA GLU A 281 -16.11 -11.15 25.68
C GLU A 281 -15.57 -12.04 24.55
N VAL A 282 -14.25 -12.24 24.50
CA VAL A 282 -13.61 -13.10 23.49
C VAL A 282 -14.05 -14.55 23.64
N LYS A 283 -14.08 -15.06 24.87
CA LYS A 283 -14.51 -16.43 25.17
C LYS A 283 -15.95 -16.69 24.71
N VAL A 284 -16.86 -15.75 24.96
CA VAL A 284 -18.25 -15.87 24.50
C VAL A 284 -18.29 -15.94 22.98
N VAL A 285 -17.64 -14.99 22.29
CA VAL A 285 -17.68 -14.93 20.81
C VAL A 285 -17.02 -16.14 20.17
N LEU A 286 -15.83 -16.55 20.61
CA LEU A 286 -15.15 -17.74 20.09
C LEU A 286 -15.87 -19.05 20.43
N GLY A 287 -16.75 -19.03 21.43
CA GLY A 287 -17.63 -20.14 21.77
C GLY A 287 -18.81 -20.34 20.82
N TRP A 288 -19.14 -19.35 19.99
CA TRP A 288 -20.24 -19.42 19.04
C TRP A 288 -20.01 -20.50 17.98
N GLN A 289 -21.05 -21.26 17.69
CA GLN A 289 -21.00 -22.34 16.69
C GLN A 289 -20.95 -21.77 15.27
N VAL A 290 -21.41 -20.54 15.07
CA VAL A 290 -21.38 -19.87 13.75
C VAL A 290 -19.99 -19.77 13.12
N TRP A 291 -18.93 -19.81 13.94
CA TRP A 291 -17.55 -19.77 13.45
C TRP A 291 -17.01 -21.13 13.03
N LYS A 292 -17.68 -22.21 13.41
CA LYS A 292 -17.16 -23.57 13.32
C LYS A 292 -17.82 -24.31 12.17
N ASP A 293 -17.03 -25.07 11.43
CA ASP A 293 -17.54 -26.00 10.44
C ASP A 293 -18.09 -27.28 11.10
N LYS A 294 -18.47 -28.27 10.28
CA LYS A 294 -19.02 -29.55 10.75
C LYS A 294 -18.03 -30.37 11.57
N ASP A 295 -16.73 -30.12 11.40
CA ASP A 295 -15.65 -30.77 12.13
C ASP A 295 -15.28 -30.01 13.41
N GLY A 296 -15.94 -28.87 13.67
CA GLY A 296 -15.70 -28.01 14.81
C GLY A 296 -14.55 -27.03 14.63
N GLU A 297 -13.97 -26.95 13.43
CA GLU A 297 -12.82 -26.10 13.10
C GLU A 297 -13.25 -24.68 12.74
N PHE A 298 -12.44 -23.69 13.08
CA PHE A 298 -12.74 -22.29 12.75
C PHE A 298 -12.70 -22.03 11.24
N SER A 299 -13.80 -21.51 10.70
CA SER A 299 -13.81 -20.87 9.38
C SER A 299 -13.09 -19.52 9.44
N MET A 300 -11.76 -19.56 9.25
CA MET A 300 -10.91 -18.37 9.26
C MET A 300 -11.30 -17.35 8.20
N GLU A 301 -11.82 -17.81 7.06
CA GLU A 301 -12.31 -16.93 6.01
C GLU A 301 -13.54 -16.14 6.46
N LEU A 302 -14.51 -16.81 7.10
CA LEU A 302 -15.70 -16.15 7.66
C LEU A 302 -15.30 -15.16 8.76
N LEU A 303 -14.44 -15.58 9.69
CA LEU A 303 -13.99 -14.72 10.78
C LEU A 303 -13.28 -13.47 10.25
N ARG A 304 -12.37 -13.61 9.27
CA ARG A 304 -11.68 -12.48 8.65
C ARG A 304 -12.65 -11.52 7.96
N THR A 305 -13.67 -12.07 7.30
CA THR A 305 -14.72 -11.32 6.61
C THR A 305 -15.53 -10.48 7.60
N ILE A 306 -16.02 -11.08 8.68
CA ILE A 306 -16.75 -10.36 9.74
C ILE A 306 -15.84 -9.35 10.47
N SER A 307 -14.59 -9.72 10.72
CA SER A 307 -13.60 -8.84 11.37
C SER A 307 -13.26 -7.61 10.53
N SER A 308 -13.33 -7.72 9.19
CA SER A 308 -13.18 -6.58 8.29
C SER A 308 -14.36 -5.61 8.41
N MET A 309 -15.60 -6.11 8.43
CA MET A 309 -16.78 -5.27 8.60
C MET A 309 -16.82 -4.58 9.97
N ASN A 310 -16.37 -5.29 11.00
CA ASN A 310 -16.31 -4.80 12.38
C ASN A 310 -14.99 -4.12 12.75
N HIS A 311 -14.14 -3.78 11.78
CA HIS A 311 -12.87 -3.11 12.05
C HIS A 311 -13.08 -1.83 12.88
N ALA A 312 -12.38 -1.72 14.02
CA ALA A 312 -12.51 -0.64 15.01
C ALA A 312 -13.91 -0.46 15.65
N ARG A 313 -14.86 -1.39 15.44
CA ARG A 313 -16.22 -1.33 16.01
C ARG A 313 -16.40 -2.19 17.26
N GLY A 314 -15.55 -3.20 17.45
CA GLY A 314 -15.66 -4.18 18.52
C GLY A 314 -16.19 -5.51 17.99
N LEU A 315 -16.54 -6.42 18.90
CA LEU A 315 -17.15 -7.70 18.55
C LEU A 315 -18.63 -7.50 18.19
N PRO A 316 -19.21 -8.38 17.35
CA PRO A 316 -20.67 -8.50 17.26
C PRO A 316 -21.28 -8.75 18.64
N GLU A 317 -22.52 -8.30 18.86
CA GLU A 317 -23.12 -8.35 20.20
C GLU A 317 -23.67 -9.74 20.54
N ARG A 318 -24.23 -10.44 19.54
CA ARG A 318 -24.93 -11.72 19.71
C ARG A 318 -24.64 -12.68 18.57
N GLU A 319 -24.65 -13.99 18.87
CA GLU A 319 -24.48 -15.03 17.85
C GLU A 319 -25.64 -15.00 16.84
N GLU A 320 -26.85 -14.72 17.33
CA GLU A 320 -28.08 -14.67 16.54
C GLU A 320 -28.01 -13.61 15.44
N GLU A 321 -27.37 -12.46 15.69
CA GLU A 321 -27.17 -11.40 14.69
C GLU A 321 -26.28 -11.90 13.54
N VAL A 322 -25.19 -12.60 13.86
CA VAL A 322 -24.30 -13.18 12.84
C VAL A 322 -25.05 -14.28 12.08
N LYS A 323 -25.78 -15.16 12.77
CA LYS A 323 -26.59 -16.23 12.16
C LYS A 323 -27.68 -15.67 11.27
N GLU A 324 -28.35 -14.61 11.68
CA GLU A 324 -29.38 -13.92 10.91
C GLU A 324 -28.78 -13.41 9.60
N VAL A 325 -27.69 -12.62 9.67
CA VAL A 325 -27.00 -12.10 8.49
C VAL A 325 -26.58 -13.23 7.57
N LEU A 326 -25.97 -14.31 8.07
CA LEU A 326 -25.54 -15.45 7.25
C LEU A 326 -26.72 -16.26 6.68
N GLY A 327 -27.87 -16.25 7.35
CA GLY A 327 -29.09 -16.95 6.95
C GLY A 327 -29.89 -16.26 5.85
N TRP A 328 -29.58 -15.01 5.54
CA TRP A 328 -30.24 -14.23 4.49
C TRP A 328 -30.17 -14.92 3.12
N GLN A 329 -31.28 -14.85 2.38
CA GLN A 329 -31.44 -15.49 1.08
C GLN A 329 -30.52 -14.87 0.04
N VAL A 330 -30.15 -13.60 0.18
CA VAL A 330 -29.23 -12.91 -0.74
C VAL A 330 -27.85 -13.54 -0.85
N TRP A 331 -27.41 -14.26 0.19
CA TRP A 331 -26.12 -14.94 0.17
C TRP A 331 -26.18 -16.31 -0.47
N LYS A 332 -27.39 -16.85 -0.71
CA LYS A 332 -27.56 -18.19 -1.26
C LYS A 332 -27.32 -18.19 -2.76
N ASP A 333 -26.64 -19.21 -3.24
CA ASP A 333 -26.45 -19.45 -4.66
C ASP A 333 -27.72 -20.04 -5.31
N LYS A 334 -27.63 -20.42 -6.58
CA LYS A 334 -28.76 -20.99 -7.34
C LYS A 334 -29.25 -22.34 -6.79
N TYR A 335 -28.48 -22.99 -5.93
CA TYR A 335 -28.83 -24.25 -5.27
C TYR A 335 -29.39 -24.03 -3.85
N GLY A 336 -29.45 -22.78 -3.39
CA GLY A 336 -29.89 -22.44 -2.03
C GLY A 336 -28.78 -22.53 -0.98
N GLU A 337 -27.53 -22.73 -1.40
CA GLU A 337 -26.37 -22.89 -0.51
C GLU A 337 -25.68 -21.55 -0.25
N PHE A 338 -25.17 -21.34 0.97
CA PHE A 338 -24.50 -20.09 1.33
C PHE A 338 -23.20 -19.89 0.52
N SER A 339 -23.12 -18.75 -0.19
CA SER A 339 -21.93 -18.36 -0.96
C SER A 339 -21.00 -17.46 -0.15
N MET A 340 -19.94 -18.06 0.40
CA MET A 340 -18.87 -17.32 1.09
C MET A 340 -18.23 -16.26 0.18
N GLU A 341 -18.14 -16.52 -1.12
CA GLU A 341 -17.59 -15.57 -2.08
C GLU A 341 -18.45 -14.31 -2.21
N ARG A 342 -19.78 -14.45 -2.34
CA ARG A 342 -20.73 -13.32 -2.36
C ARG A 342 -20.61 -12.48 -1.11
N PHE A 343 -20.67 -13.14 0.04
CA PHE A 343 -20.57 -12.50 1.34
C PHE A 343 -19.24 -11.75 1.51
N ARG A 344 -18.12 -12.38 1.15
CA ARG A 344 -16.79 -11.78 1.22
C ARG A 344 -16.66 -10.55 0.33
N ILE A 345 -17.10 -10.64 -0.92
CA ILE A 345 -17.03 -9.50 -1.85
C ILE A 345 -17.83 -8.32 -1.29
N PHE A 346 -19.06 -8.57 -0.84
CA PHE A 346 -19.89 -7.53 -0.26
C PHE A 346 -19.28 -6.90 1.00
N SER A 347 -18.74 -7.72 1.91
CA SER A 347 -18.10 -7.27 3.15
C SER A 347 -17.01 -6.21 2.95
N SER A 348 -16.34 -6.22 1.78
CA SER A 348 -15.25 -5.29 1.48
C SER A 348 -15.75 -3.86 1.19
N MET A 349 -17.02 -3.70 0.77
CA MET A 349 -17.68 -2.40 0.60
C MET A 349 -18.06 -1.78 1.94
N ILE A 350 -18.43 -2.63 2.90
CA ILE A 350 -18.90 -2.27 4.24
C ILE A 350 -17.80 -2.47 5.30
N HIS A 351 -16.53 -2.33 4.89
CA HIS A 351 -15.40 -2.35 5.81
C HIS A 351 -15.54 -1.25 6.88
N ALA A 352 -15.35 -1.63 8.15
CA ALA A 352 -15.49 -0.77 9.32
C ALA A 352 -16.88 -0.12 9.52
N THR A 353 -17.93 -0.57 8.80
CA THR A 353 -19.30 -0.05 9.00
C THR A 353 -20.14 -0.90 9.94
N GLY A 354 -19.71 -2.14 10.23
CA GLY A 354 -20.45 -3.11 11.03
C GLY A 354 -21.17 -4.13 10.16
N LEU A 355 -21.88 -5.06 10.80
CA LEU A 355 -22.80 -5.95 10.10
C LEU A 355 -23.95 -5.13 9.49
N PRO A 356 -24.46 -5.52 8.30
CA PRO A 356 -25.67 -4.91 7.77
C PRO A 356 -26.85 -5.20 8.70
N GLU A 357 -27.72 -4.20 8.91
CA GLU A 357 -28.85 -4.32 9.85
C GLU A 357 -30.10 -4.94 9.19
N HIS A 358 -30.26 -4.78 7.87
CA HIS A 358 -31.44 -5.21 7.13
C HIS A 358 -31.08 -5.96 5.85
N GLU A 359 -31.74 -7.11 5.62
CA GLU A 359 -31.55 -7.89 4.39
C GLU A 359 -31.98 -7.09 3.17
N GLU A 360 -33.00 -6.25 3.31
CA GLU A 360 -33.60 -5.43 2.25
C GLU A 360 -32.60 -4.46 1.63
N GLU A 361 -31.69 -3.88 2.42
CA GLU A 361 -30.64 -2.98 1.93
C GLU A 361 -29.63 -3.73 1.06
N VAL A 362 -29.29 -4.95 1.47
CA VAL A 362 -28.40 -5.84 0.71
C VAL A 362 -29.12 -6.36 -0.54
N LYS A 363 -30.38 -6.76 -0.42
CA LYS A 363 -31.25 -7.19 -1.53
C LYS A 363 -31.35 -6.10 -2.57
N GLU A 364 -31.62 -4.87 -2.16
CA GLU A 364 -31.72 -3.73 -3.08
C GLU A 364 -30.46 -3.65 -3.93
N VAL A 365 -29.30 -3.67 -3.29
CA VAL A 365 -28.01 -3.56 -3.96
C VAL A 365 -27.75 -4.75 -4.86
N LEU A 366 -27.91 -5.99 -4.38
CA LEU A 366 -27.61 -7.20 -5.15
C LEU A 366 -28.64 -7.48 -6.27
N ASN A 367 -29.84 -6.90 -6.19
CA ASN A 367 -30.86 -7.02 -7.23
C ASN A 367 -30.75 -5.99 -8.35
N TRP A 368 -29.78 -5.07 -8.30
CA TRP A 368 -29.57 -4.12 -9.40
C TRP A 368 -29.37 -4.87 -10.73
N PRO A 369 -30.13 -4.52 -11.78
CA PRO A 369 -30.03 -5.21 -13.08
C PRO A 369 -28.63 -5.12 -13.68
N GLU A 370 -27.84 -4.14 -13.28
CA GLU A 370 -26.45 -3.91 -13.64
C GLU A 370 -25.49 -5.04 -13.22
N TRP A 371 -25.83 -5.76 -12.15
CA TRP A 371 -25.07 -6.94 -11.75
C TRP A 371 -25.38 -8.14 -12.63
N LYS A 372 -26.44 -8.10 -13.43
CA LYS A 372 -26.81 -9.22 -14.31
C LYS A 372 -26.05 -9.13 -15.63
N ASP A 373 -25.52 -10.24 -16.10
CA ASP A 373 -24.96 -10.36 -17.43
C ASP A 373 -26.05 -10.36 -18.51
N LYS A 374 -25.65 -10.56 -19.77
CA LYS A 374 -26.58 -10.55 -20.90
C LYS A 374 -27.60 -11.70 -20.89
N TYR A 375 -27.36 -12.75 -20.10
CA TYR A 375 -28.27 -13.87 -19.90
C TYR A 375 -29.18 -13.67 -18.69
N GLY A 376 -29.05 -12.54 -17.99
CA GLY A 376 -29.79 -12.25 -16.76
C GLY A 376 -29.18 -12.88 -15.51
N GLU A 377 -28.00 -13.50 -15.60
CA GLU A 377 -27.33 -14.16 -14.48
C GLU A 377 -26.48 -13.17 -13.68
N PHE A 378 -26.43 -13.34 -12.35
CA PHE A 378 -25.65 -12.47 -11.46
C PHE A 378 -24.13 -12.60 -11.70
N SER A 379 -23.48 -11.52 -12.12
CA SER A 379 -22.03 -11.43 -12.34
C SER A 379 -21.29 -11.04 -11.06
N MET A 380 -20.62 -12.04 -10.48
CA MET A 380 -19.69 -11.88 -9.36
C MET A 380 -18.54 -10.92 -9.68
N GLU A 381 -18.09 -10.90 -10.94
CA GLU A 381 -16.95 -10.10 -11.38
C GLU A 381 -17.28 -8.61 -11.40
N ARG A 382 -18.48 -8.24 -11.87
CA ARG A 382 -18.95 -6.85 -11.83
C ARG A 382 -19.05 -6.36 -10.39
N LEU A 383 -19.66 -7.16 -9.51
CA LEU A 383 -19.75 -6.83 -8.09
C LEU A 383 -18.33 -6.67 -7.50
N ARG A 384 -17.43 -7.64 -7.72
CA ARG A 384 -16.05 -7.62 -7.21
C ARG A 384 -15.29 -6.37 -7.64
N ALA A 385 -15.40 -5.97 -8.90
CA ALA A 385 -14.74 -4.80 -9.43
C ALA A 385 -15.24 -3.50 -8.76
N PHE A 386 -16.56 -3.34 -8.56
CA PHE A 386 -17.09 -2.20 -7.82
C PHE A 386 -16.72 -2.21 -6.34
N CYS A 387 -16.72 -3.39 -5.72
CA CYS A 387 -16.32 -3.55 -4.33
C CYS A 387 -14.85 -3.15 -4.12
N SER A 388 -13.97 -3.60 -5.01
CA SER A 388 -12.55 -3.21 -5.09
C SER A 388 -12.40 -1.69 -5.14
N MET A 389 -13.10 -1.04 -6.08
CA MET A 389 -13.02 0.42 -6.24
C MET A 389 -13.54 1.16 -5.01
N ASN A 390 -14.58 0.66 -4.34
CA ASN A 390 -15.22 1.33 -3.20
C ASN A 390 -14.75 0.82 -1.82
N PHE A 391 -13.63 0.10 -1.76
CA PHE A 391 -13.09 -0.42 -0.49
C PHE A 391 -12.99 0.69 0.58
N SER A 392 -13.63 0.47 1.73
CA SER A 392 -13.71 1.43 2.85
C SER A 392 -14.37 2.78 2.54
N ARG A 393 -15.11 2.90 1.43
CA ARG A 393 -15.81 4.14 1.04
C ARG A 393 -17.33 4.04 1.12
N GLY A 394 -17.85 2.90 1.58
CA GLY A 394 -19.27 2.60 1.62
C GLY A 394 -19.82 2.15 0.27
N MET A 395 -21.11 1.85 0.22
CA MET A 395 -21.76 1.40 -1.00
C MET A 395 -21.89 2.53 -2.03
N PRO A 396 -21.62 2.27 -3.32
CA PRO A 396 -21.92 3.23 -4.37
C PRO A 396 -23.44 3.42 -4.49
N ARG A 397 -23.90 4.54 -5.04
CA ARG A 397 -25.33 4.71 -5.38
C ARG A 397 -25.68 3.95 -6.64
N TYR A 398 -26.92 3.45 -6.73
CA TYR A 398 -27.45 2.78 -7.92
C TYR A 398 -27.12 3.52 -9.23
N GLU A 399 -27.48 4.81 -9.29
CA GLU A 399 -27.26 5.66 -10.46
C GLU A 399 -25.77 5.80 -10.85
N GLN A 400 -24.86 5.70 -9.88
CA GLN A 400 -23.43 5.72 -10.17
C GLN A 400 -22.98 4.42 -10.82
N VAL A 401 -23.46 3.27 -10.33
CA VAL A 401 -23.17 1.96 -10.91
C VAL A 401 -23.74 1.85 -12.32
N LYS A 402 -25.02 2.19 -12.49
CA LYS A 402 -25.71 2.25 -13.79
C LYS A 402 -24.97 3.13 -14.79
N LYS A 403 -24.60 4.34 -14.37
CA LYS A 403 -23.85 5.26 -15.22
C LYS A 403 -22.50 4.67 -15.63
N VAL A 404 -21.74 4.10 -14.70
CA VAL A 404 -20.42 3.54 -15.01
C VAL A 404 -20.53 2.34 -15.93
N LEU A 405 -21.37 1.36 -15.62
CA LEU A 405 -21.51 0.16 -16.45
C LEU A 405 -22.11 0.45 -17.83
N GLY A 406 -22.87 1.54 -17.97
CA GLY A 406 -23.37 2.03 -19.26
C GLY A 406 -22.34 2.72 -20.14
N TRP A 407 -21.10 2.90 -19.70
CA TRP A 407 -20.06 3.53 -20.52
C TRP A 407 -19.65 2.65 -21.69
N PRO A 408 -19.59 3.20 -22.93
CA PRO A 408 -19.22 2.45 -24.12
C PRO A 408 -17.79 1.90 -24.04
N GLU A 409 -16.93 2.49 -23.22
CA GLU A 409 -15.55 2.06 -23.04
C GLU A 409 -15.41 0.63 -22.50
N TRP A 410 -16.41 0.15 -21.76
CA TRP A 410 -16.42 -1.23 -21.25
C TRP A 410 -16.86 -2.24 -22.29
N LYS A 411 -17.30 -1.79 -23.47
CA LYS A 411 -17.74 -2.68 -24.53
C LYS A 411 -16.56 -3.16 -25.38
N ASP A 412 -16.54 -4.43 -25.73
CA ASP A 412 -15.63 -5.02 -26.71
C ASP A 412 -16.02 -4.63 -28.15
N GLN A 413 -15.40 -5.28 -29.13
CA GLN A 413 -15.63 -5.00 -30.54
C GLN A 413 -17.03 -5.41 -31.01
N ASP A 414 -17.66 -6.37 -30.32
CA ASP A 414 -19.01 -6.85 -30.59
C ASP A 414 -20.08 -6.00 -29.87
N GLY A 415 -19.65 -4.95 -29.13
CA GLY A 415 -20.53 -4.10 -28.35
C GLY A 415 -20.94 -4.73 -27.01
N GLU A 416 -20.33 -5.84 -26.63
CA GLU A 416 -20.61 -6.63 -25.42
C GLU A 416 -19.70 -6.20 -24.26
N PHE A 417 -20.14 -6.42 -23.03
CA PHE A 417 -19.36 -6.00 -21.86
C PHE A 417 -18.06 -6.82 -21.70
N SER A 418 -16.91 -6.17 -21.82
CA SER A 418 -15.59 -6.78 -21.60
C SER A 418 -15.24 -6.83 -20.11
N LYS A 419 -15.27 -8.04 -19.57
CA LYS A 419 -14.88 -8.33 -18.17
C LYS A 419 -13.42 -7.96 -17.92
N GLU A 420 -12.54 -8.22 -18.88
CA GLU A 420 -11.10 -8.00 -18.80
C GLU A 420 -10.78 -6.51 -18.65
N ARG A 421 -11.41 -5.68 -19.49
CA ARG A 421 -11.22 -4.22 -19.44
C ARG A 421 -11.68 -3.66 -18.11
N PHE A 422 -12.86 -4.07 -17.65
CA PHE A 422 -13.44 -3.59 -16.40
C PHE A 422 -12.64 -4.05 -15.18
N HIS A 423 -12.20 -5.30 -15.16
CA HIS A 423 -11.39 -5.85 -14.07
C HIS A 423 -10.03 -5.15 -13.97
N ALA A 424 -9.33 -5.01 -15.10
CA ALA A 424 -8.05 -4.30 -15.17
C ALA A 424 -8.19 -2.87 -14.64
N PHE A 425 -9.23 -2.16 -15.08
CA PHE A 425 -9.53 -0.82 -14.60
C PHE A 425 -9.81 -0.79 -13.09
N SER A 426 -10.63 -1.71 -12.58
CA SER A 426 -10.96 -1.77 -11.15
C SER A 426 -9.74 -1.98 -10.26
N SER A 427 -8.70 -2.63 -10.78
CA SER A 427 -7.42 -2.84 -10.09
C SER A 427 -6.60 -1.55 -10.02
N ILE A 428 -6.56 -0.78 -11.12
CA ILE A 428 -5.95 0.56 -11.16
C ILE A 428 -6.64 1.48 -10.14
N ASN A 429 -7.96 1.39 -10.04
CA ASN A 429 -8.80 2.28 -9.26
C ASN A 429 -9.21 1.71 -7.88
N TYR A 430 -8.47 0.72 -7.35
CA TYR A 430 -8.76 0.08 -6.06
C TYR A 430 -8.79 1.09 -4.91
N GLY A 431 -9.86 1.09 -4.12
CA GLY A 431 -10.07 2.01 -2.99
C GLY A 431 -10.17 3.48 -3.38
N GLN A 432 -10.30 3.82 -4.67
CA GLN A 432 -10.38 5.19 -5.17
C GLN A 432 -11.82 5.69 -5.45
N GLY A 433 -12.82 4.86 -5.16
CA GLY A 433 -14.24 5.12 -5.37
C GLY A 433 -14.65 4.97 -6.83
N VAL A 434 -15.92 5.23 -7.13
CA VAL A 434 -16.44 5.21 -8.51
C VAL A 434 -15.67 6.23 -9.39
N PRO A 435 -15.11 5.82 -10.54
CA PRO A 435 -14.34 6.72 -11.40
C PRO A 435 -15.21 7.78 -12.08
N LYS A 436 -14.57 8.83 -12.61
CA LYS A 436 -15.22 9.81 -13.48
C LYS A 436 -15.08 9.40 -14.96
N HIS A 437 -16.13 9.64 -15.76
CA HIS A 437 -16.14 9.22 -17.17
C HIS A 437 -15.01 9.83 -18.00
N GLY A 438 -14.76 11.14 -17.85
CA GLY A 438 -13.76 11.85 -18.65
C GLY A 438 -12.36 11.22 -18.61
N PRO A 439 -11.75 11.02 -17.42
CA PRO A 439 -10.48 10.32 -17.28
C PRO A 439 -10.48 8.90 -17.89
N VAL A 440 -11.54 8.12 -17.64
CA VAL A 440 -11.66 6.76 -18.22
C VAL A 440 -11.72 6.81 -19.74
N LYS A 441 -12.57 7.66 -20.30
CA LYS A 441 -12.71 7.85 -21.74
C LYS A 441 -11.39 8.24 -22.38
N LYS A 442 -10.71 9.23 -21.82
CA LYS A 442 -9.41 9.65 -22.35
C LYS A 442 -8.40 8.50 -22.31
N LEU A 443 -8.36 7.72 -21.22
CA LEU A 443 -7.46 6.57 -21.10
C LEU A 443 -7.80 5.49 -22.14
N MET A 444 -9.07 5.14 -22.27
CA MET A 444 -9.53 4.09 -23.18
C MET A 444 -9.35 4.48 -24.65
N ASN A 445 -9.52 5.76 -24.97
CA ASN A 445 -9.18 6.30 -26.27
C ASN A 445 -7.67 6.17 -26.54
N TRP A 446 -6.83 6.54 -25.58
CA TRP A 446 -5.38 6.42 -25.72
C TRP A 446 -4.95 4.97 -25.99
N ILE A 447 -5.52 4.00 -25.27
CA ILE A 447 -5.25 2.57 -25.48
C ILE A 447 -5.74 2.10 -26.87
N SER A 448 -6.85 2.63 -27.36
CA SER A 448 -7.46 2.24 -28.63
C SER A 448 -6.76 2.82 -29.88
N CYS A 449 -5.92 3.84 -29.75
CA CYS A 449 -5.27 4.55 -30.87
C CYS A 449 -3.98 3.87 -31.39
N GLY A 450 -3.71 2.61 -31.04
CA GLY A 450 -2.37 2.02 -31.19
C GLY A 450 -2.23 0.77 -32.07
N GLY A 451 -3.32 0.14 -32.53
CA GLY A 451 -3.25 -1.15 -33.24
C GLY A 451 -2.84 -2.34 -32.36
N VAL A 452 -2.59 -2.12 -31.07
CA VAL A 452 -2.25 -3.15 -30.08
C VAL A 452 -3.54 -3.69 -29.44
N PRO A 453 -3.63 -5.00 -29.11
CA PRO A 453 -4.79 -5.52 -28.40
C PRO A 453 -5.03 -4.78 -27.07
N ASN A 454 -6.15 -4.05 -26.98
CA ASN A 454 -6.51 -3.20 -25.83
C ASN A 454 -6.44 -3.93 -24.47
N HIS A 455 -6.70 -5.23 -24.44
CA HIS A 455 -6.71 -6.03 -23.22
C HIS A 455 -5.31 -6.18 -22.60
N LEU A 456 -4.26 -6.31 -23.42
CA LEU A 456 -2.87 -6.49 -22.96
C LEU A 456 -2.34 -5.21 -22.30
N LEU A 457 -2.54 -4.07 -22.94
CA LEU A 457 -2.20 -2.76 -22.39
C LEU A 457 -2.89 -2.53 -21.04
N LEU A 458 -4.18 -2.83 -20.93
CA LEU A 458 -4.92 -2.68 -19.67
C LEU A 458 -4.40 -3.60 -18.56
N GLN A 459 -4.02 -4.85 -18.87
CA GLN A 459 -3.43 -5.75 -17.88
C GLN A 459 -2.07 -5.25 -17.39
N ILE A 460 -1.22 -4.74 -18.28
CA ILE A 460 0.04 -4.09 -17.92
C ILE A 460 -0.24 -2.92 -16.98
N MET A 461 -1.18 -2.05 -17.35
CA MET A 461 -1.54 -0.90 -16.54
C MET A 461 -2.10 -1.30 -15.16
N ALA A 462 -2.95 -2.31 -15.11
CA ALA A 462 -3.51 -2.84 -13.87
C ALA A 462 -2.44 -3.34 -12.90
N ARG A 463 -1.33 -3.91 -13.41
CA ARG A 463 -0.22 -4.39 -12.58
C ARG A 463 0.66 -3.25 -12.09
N LEU A 464 0.84 -2.21 -12.91
CA LEU A 464 1.74 -1.09 -12.62
C LEU A 464 1.14 -0.04 -11.71
N TRP A 465 -0.12 0.35 -11.96
CA TRP A 465 -0.82 1.42 -11.25
C TRP A 465 -1.87 0.88 -10.27
N ALA A 466 -1.73 -0.38 -9.83
CA ALA A 466 -2.67 -0.98 -8.88
C ALA A 466 -2.85 -0.11 -7.63
N SER A 467 -4.08 0.33 -7.36
CA SER A 467 -4.46 1.22 -6.24
C SER A 467 -3.92 2.66 -6.30
N GLU A 468 -3.14 3.03 -7.33
CA GLU A 468 -2.57 4.39 -7.46
C GLU A 468 -3.57 5.39 -8.07
N GLY A 469 -4.66 4.89 -8.67
CA GLY A 469 -5.58 5.70 -9.46
C GLY A 469 -5.14 5.80 -10.92
N LEU A 470 -5.94 6.47 -11.75
CA LEU A 470 -5.65 6.58 -13.17
C LEU A 470 -4.41 7.47 -13.40
N PRO A 471 -3.41 7.01 -14.17
CA PRO A 471 -2.26 7.83 -14.53
C PRO A 471 -2.70 9.05 -15.36
N ALA A 472 -1.94 10.14 -15.26
CA ALA A 472 -2.15 11.29 -16.12
C ALA A 472 -1.81 10.90 -17.56
N ILE A 473 -2.66 11.27 -18.51
CA ILE A 473 -2.50 10.83 -19.90
C ILE A 473 -1.37 11.57 -20.58
N GLU A 474 -1.08 12.77 -20.12
CA GLU A 474 0.07 13.57 -20.52
C GLU A 474 1.39 12.85 -20.21
N GLU A 475 1.47 12.12 -19.08
CA GLU A 475 2.62 11.25 -18.75
C GLU A 475 2.72 10.06 -19.72
N LEU A 476 1.57 9.43 -20.04
CA LEU A 476 1.52 8.30 -20.97
C LEU A 476 1.83 8.71 -22.42
N LYS A 477 1.38 9.90 -22.84
CA LYS A 477 1.64 10.48 -24.17
C LYS A 477 3.11 10.73 -24.41
N HIS A 478 3.83 11.16 -23.37
CA HIS A 478 5.27 11.35 -23.46
C HIS A 478 6.00 10.01 -23.75
N GLN A 479 5.44 8.89 -23.30
CA GLN A 479 5.98 7.55 -23.48
C GLN A 479 5.32 6.77 -24.65
N GLU A 480 4.34 7.37 -25.33
CA GLU A 480 3.42 6.69 -26.26
C GLU A 480 4.13 6.12 -27.49
N THR A 481 5.04 6.87 -28.10
CA THR A 481 5.79 6.42 -29.29
C THR A 481 6.62 5.18 -28.97
N GLN A 482 7.24 5.13 -27.80
CA GLN A 482 8.10 4.01 -27.39
C GLN A 482 7.27 2.80 -26.97
N LEU A 483 6.17 3.01 -26.23
CA LEU A 483 5.21 1.97 -25.89
C LEU A 483 4.61 1.32 -27.14
N LYS A 484 4.17 2.14 -28.10
CA LYS A 484 3.64 1.66 -29.38
C LYS A 484 4.69 0.90 -30.17
N GLN A 485 5.91 1.42 -30.28
CA GLN A 485 7.00 0.74 -30.97
C GLN A 485 7.29 -0.63 -30.33
N TRP A 486 7.26 -0.73 -29.01
CA TRP A 486 7.46 -2.01 -28.30
C TRP A 486 6.36 -3.02 -28.53
N LEU A 487 5.11 -2.57 -28.44
CA LEU A 487 3.94 -3.44 -28.60
C LEU A 487 3.78 -3.88 -30.06
N LEU A 488 4.14 -3.02 -31.02
CA LEU A 488 4.15 -3.35 -32.45
C LEU A 488 5.28 -4.31 -32.83
N THR A 489 6.48 -4.13 -32.26
CA THR A 489 7.61 -5.06 -32.48
C THR A 489 7.29 -6.45 -31.92
N ALA A 490 6.58 -6.50 -30.79
CA ALA A 490 6.09 -7.73 -30.17
C ALA A 490 5.04 -8.47 -31.03
N SER A 491 4.19 -7.75 -31.78
CA SER A 491 3.20 -8.35 -32.69
C SER A 491 3.76 -8.72 -34.07
N SER A 492 4.91 -8.17 -34.48
CA SER A 492 5.47 -8.41 -35.82
C SER A 492 6.31 -9.70 -35.94
N GLU A 493 6.71 -10.30 -34.81
CA GLU A 493 7.39 -11.61 -34.80
C GLU A 493 6.42 -12.80 -34.97
N GLU A 494 5.11 -12.55 -35.07
CA GLU A 494 4.05 -13.59 -35.07
C GLU A 494 3.62 -14.12 -36.45
N ASN A 495 4.23 -13.72 -37.58
CA ASN A 495 3.69 -14.10 -38.91
C ASN A 495 4.57 -15.03 -39.75
N SER A 496 5.38 -15.89 -39.13
CA SER A 496 6.03 -17.00 -39.87
C SER A 496 5.97 -18.33 -39.11
N GLY A 497 4.76 -18.89 -38.95
CA GLY A 497 4.58 -20.35 -38.95
C GLY A 497 3.76 -20.95 -37.81
N LEU A 498 2.60 -21.49 -38.20
CA LEU A 498 1.93 -22.74 -37.75
C LEU A 498 0.99 -22.74 -36.52
N ASP A 499 -0.28 -23.01 -36.84
CA ASP A 499 -1.26 -23.93 -36.23
C ASP A 499 -1.50 -23.98 -34.70
N ASN A 500 -2.57 -23.30 -34.27
CA ASN A 500 -3.78 -23.80 -33.58
C ASN A 500 -3.72 -24.95 -32.54
N ASP A 501 -2.64 -25.13 -31.80
CA ASP A 501 -2.68 -25.75 -30.48
C ASP A 501 -2.13 -24.76 -29.44
N LEU A 502 -3.01 -24.28 -28.55
CA LEU A 502 -2.67 -23.30 -27.50
C LEU A 502 -1.80 -23.97 -26.42
N ASP A 503 -0.53 -24.15 -26.73
CA ASP A 503 0.51 -24.65 -25.83
C ASP A 503 1.08 -23.53 -24.93
N ASN A 504 1.62 -23.94 -23.78
CA ASN A 504 2.19 -23.09 -22.70
C ASN A 504 3.21 -22.02 -23.16
N GLU A 505 3.74 -22.09 -24.38
CA GLU A 505 4.78 -21.21 -24.89
C GLU A 505 4.29 -19.81 -25.25
N GLU A 506 3.07 -19.66 -25.79
CA GLU A 506 2.47 -18.34 -26.08
C GLU A 506 2.22 -17.55 -24.78
N ASN A 507 1.74 -18.22 -23.74
CA ASN A 507 1.51 -17.61 -22.43
C ASN A 507 2.85 -17.21 -21.78
N ASP A 508 3.90 -18.00 -21.95
CA ASP A 508 5.25 -17.67 -21.47
C ASP A 508 5.88 -16.51 -22.26
N GLN A 509 5.68 -16.42 -23.56
CA GLN A 509 6.14 -15.30 -24.39
C GLN A 509 5.39 -13.99 -24.09
N PHE A 510 4.07 -14.06 -23.96
CA PHE A 510 3.22 -12.95 -23.53
C PHE A 510 3.65 -12.44 -22.14
N ASN A 511 3.85 -13.32 -21.17
CA ASN A 511 4.36 -12.95 -19.85
C ASN A 511 5.76 -12.33 -19.95
N ARG A 512 6.62 -12.74 -20.89
CA ARG A 512 7.93 -12.12 -21.15
C ARG A 512 7.82 -10.70 -21.68
N GLN A 513 6.88 -10.45 -22.59
CA GLN A 513 6.60 -9.11 -23.12
C GLN A 513 6.00 -8.18 -22.04
N LEU A 514 5.08 -8.71 -21.23
CA LEU A 514 4.43 -8.01 -20.12
C LEU A 514 5.44 -7.57 -19.04
N LYS A 515 6.45 -8.41 -18.75
CA LYS A 515 7.57 -8.10 -17.85
C LYS A 515 8.42 -6.94 -18.37
N THR A 516 8.74 -6.98 -19.66
CA THR A 516 9.54 -5.97 -20.35
C THR A 516 8.84 -4.61 -20.32
N VAL A 517 7.57 -4.53 -20.74
CA VAL A 517 6.82 -3.27 -20.72
C VAL A 517 6.59 -2.76 -19.30
N SER A 518 6.40 -3.65 -18.32
CA SER A 518 6.26 -3.27 -16.91
C SER A 518 7.53 -2.62 -16.34
N LEU A 519 8.71 -3.11 -16.71
CA LEU A 519 10.00 -2.51 -16.37
C LEU A 519 10.17 -1.11 -16.97
N TYR A 520 9.70 -0.94 -18.20
CA TYR A 520 9.82 0.32 -18.93
C TYR A 520 8.95 1.44 -18.32
N LEU A 521 7.69 1.13 -18.06
CA LEU A 521 6.69 2.08 -17.56
C LEU A 521 6.88 2.48 -16.09
N SER A 522 7.81 1.81 -15.40
CA SER A 522 8.03 2.03 -13.97
C SER A 522 9.22 2.95 -13.67
N THR A 523 9.84 3.53 -14.69
CA THR A 523 10.89 4.54 -14.51
C THR A 523 10.28 5.90 -14.13
N PRO A 524 10.78 6.54 -13.05
CA PRO A 524 10.16 7.73 -12.48
C PRO A 524 10.46 9.03 -13.25
N LYS A 525 11.25 9.01 -14.33
CA LYS A 525 11.60 10.20 -15.12
C LYS A 525 11.50 9.95 -16.63
N PRO A 526 10.95 10.90 -17.40
CA PRO A 526 10.87 10.81 -18.86
C PRO A 526 12.23 10.66 -19.56
N ASP A 527 13.31 11.14 -18.94
CA ASP A 527 14.67 11.09 -19.49
C ASP A 527 15.41 9.77 -19.16
N TRP A 528 14.84 8.93 -18.29
CA TRP A 528 15.40 7.63 -17.87
C TRP A 528 14.87 6.50 -18.74
N LEU A 529 15.09 6.63 -20.03
CA LEU A 529 14.76 5.61 -21.01
C LEU A 529 15.64 4.39 -20.80
N ILE A 530 15.06 3.28 -20.35
CA ILE A 530 15.71 1.97 -20.39
C ILE A 530 15.97 1.66 -21.86
N ASN A 531 17.23 1.78 -22.30
CA ASN A 531 17.59 1.52 -23.69
C ASN A 531 17.59 0.02 -24.02
N TRP A 532 17.61 -0.32 -25.31
CA TRP A 532 17.53 -1.69 -25.81
C TRP A 532 18.61 -2.64 -25.26
N ALA A 533 19.81 -2.13 -24.94
CA ALA A 533 20.89 -2.94 -24.39
C ALA A 533 20.55 -3.46 -22.98
N VAL A 534 19.87 -2.65 -22.17
CA VAL A 534 19.45 -2.98 -20.81
C VAL A 534 18.31 -4.00 -20.80
N LEU A 535 17.41 -3.89 -21.77
CA LEU A 535 16.32 -4.85 -21.95
C LEU A 535 16.79 -6.20 -22.44
N LYS A 536 17.80 -6.20 -23.32
CA LYS A 536 18.50 -7.42 -23.68
C LYS A 536 19.14 -8.08 -22.46
N GLN A 537 19.69 -7.31 -21.51
CA GLN A 537 20.19 -7.85 -20.23
C GLN A 537 19.05 -8.50 -19.42
N PHE A 538 17.88 -7.84 -19.30
CA PHE A 538 16.71 -8.43 -18.63
C PHE A 538 16.16 -9.69 -19.32
N HIS A 539 16.20 -9.78 -20.65
CA HIS A 539 15.77 -10.97 -21.38
C HIS A 539 16.80 -12.10 -21.28
N HIS A 540 18.09 -11.77 -21.19
CA HIS A 540 19.17 -12.73 -20.98
C HIS A 540 19.12 -13.35 -19.57
N LEU A 541 18.58 -12.64 -18.56
CA LEU A 541 18.34 -13.17 -17.22
C LEU A 541 17.55 -14.48 -17.21
N GLU A 542 16.52 -14.61 -18.05
CA GLU A 542 15.66 -15.80 -18.08
C GLU A 542 16.31 -17.02 -18.73
N LYS A 543 17.39 -16.79 -19.51
CA LYS A 543 18.13 -17.84 -20.22
C LYS A 543 19.49 -18.15 -19.56
N THR A 544 19.85 -17.44 -18.49
CA THR A 544 21.16 -17.54 -17.85
C THR A 544 21.12 -18.40 -16.58
N LYS A 545 22.27 -18.95 -16.22
CA LYS A 545 22.44 -19.73 -14.99
C LYS A 545 22.13 -18.85 -13.75
N PRO A 546 21.63 -19.45 -12.65
CA PRO A 546 21.27 -18.77 -11.39
C PRO A 546 22.17 -17.61 -10.95
N ALA A 547 23.49 -17.79 -10.97
CA ALA A 547 24.46 -16.78 -10.53
C ALA A 547 24.51 -15.54 -11.44
N LEU A 548 24.45 -15.74 -12.76
CA LEU A 548 24.45 -14.67 -13.76
C LEU A 548 23.12 -13.91 -13.78
N MET A 549 22.03 -14.63 -13.48
CA MET A 549 20.71 -14.03 -13.29
C MET A 549 20.70 -13.08 -12.09
N LEU A 550 21.32 -13.52 -10.99
CA LEU A 550 21.43 -12.74 -9.77
C LEU A 550 22.29 -11.48 -9.96
N GLU A 551 23.41 -11.64 -10.63
CA GLU A 551 24.33 -10.56 -10.96
C GLU A 551 23.70 -9.49 -11.86
N SER A 552 23.03 -9.90 -12.94
CA SER A 552 22.40 -8.90 -13.82
C SER A 552 21.20 -8.24 -13.14
N LEU A 553 20.47 -8.92 -12.25
CA LEU A 553 19.43 -8.29 -11.42
C LEU A 553 20.02 -7.21 -10.48
N ILE A 554 21.16 -7.48 -9.84
CA ILE A 554 21.87 -6.51 -8.98
C ILE A 554 22.35 -5.31 -9.80
N THR A 555 22.91 -5.54 -10.98
CA THR A 555 23.34 -4.47 -11.89
C THR A 555 22.16 -3.59 -12.32
N LEU A 556 21.02 -4.20 -12.62
CA LEU A 556 19.81 -3.49 -13.02
C LEU A 556 19.17 -2.72 -11.86
N LEU A 557 19.17 -3.31 -10.66
CA LEU A 557 18.76 -2.66 -9.41
C LEU A 557 19.60 -1.40 -9.11
N SER A 558 20.91 -1.51 -9.30
CA SER A 558 21.87 -0.43 -9.05
C SER A 558 21.78 0.68 -10.10
N SER A 559 21.38 0.33 -11.33
CA SER A 559 21.38 1.26 -12.48
C SER A 559 20.03 1.96 -12.73
N TYR A 560 18.90 1.36 -12.33
CA TYR A 560 17.55 1.85 -12.70
C TYR A 560 16.60 2.06 -11.51
N GLY A 561 17.07 1.87 -10.28
CA GLY A 561 16.31 2.13 -9.06
C GLY A 561 15.23 1.09 -8.74
N GLY A 562 14.51 1.33 -7.64
CA GLY A 562 13.71 0.26 -7.03
C GLY A 562 12.35 -0.05 -7.62
N LYS A 563 11.69 0.97 -8.16
CA LYS A 563 10.34 0.83 -8.69
C LYS A 563 10.30 -0.11 -9.91
N GLY A 564 11.34 -0.05 -10.75
CA GLY A 564 11.54 -0.90 -11.93
C GLY A 564 11.57 -2.39 -11.61
N VAL A 565 12.52 -2.78 -10.76
CA VAL A 565 12.73 -4.19 -10.41
C VAL A 565 11.61 -4.72 -9.51
N LYS A 566 11.01 -3.88 -8.66
CA LYS A 566 9.80 -4.24 -7.91
C LYS A 566 8.65 -4.61 -8.85
N ASN A 567 8.41 -3.81 -9.89
CA ASN A 567 7.33 -4.07 -10.83
C ASN A 567 7.64 -5.30 -11.71
N TYR A 568 8.90 -5.53 -12.07
CA TYR A 568 9.34 -6.78 -12.70
C TYR A 568 9.04 -8.02 -11.83
N LEU A 569 9.43 -7.99 -10.55
CA LEU A 569 9.24 -9.11 -9.63
C LEU A 569 7.76 -9.36 -9.30
N LYS A 570 6.94 -8.31 -9.27
CA LYS A 570 5.47 -8.45 -9.17
C LYS A 570 4.86 -9.11 -10.41
N ALA A 571 5.41 -8.82 -11.59
CA ALA A 571 4.94 -9.41 -12.84
C ALA A 571 5.49 -10.83 -13.11
N ASN A 572 6.53 -11.27 -12.38
CA ASN A 572 7.20 -12.54 -12.60
C ASN A 572 7.24 -13.42 -11.34
N GLN A 573 6.13 -14.13 -11.10
CA GLN A 573 5.98 -15.03 -9.94
C GLN A 573 7.04 -16.14 -9.92
N ARG A 574 7.47 -16.68 -11.08
CA ARG A 574 8.52 -17.71 -11.14
C ARG A 574 9.89 -17.18 -10.69
N ASN A 575 10.28 -15.98 -11.10
CA ASN A 575 11.53 -15.37 -10.64
C ASN A 575 11.41 -14.94 -9.18
N ARG A 576 10.25 -14.43 -8.75
CA ARG A 576 9.97 -14.16 -7.35
C ARG A 576 10.06 -15.42 -6.48
N ASP A 577 9.53 -16.54 -6.94
CA ASP A 577 9.55 -17.84 -6.27
C ASP A 577 10.95 -18.48 -6.32
N PHE A 578 11.70 -18.26 -7.40
CA PHE A 578 13.09 -18.68 -7.53
C PHE A 578 13.99 -17.92 -6.56
N LEU A 579 13.84 -16.59 -6.50
CA LEU A 579 14.47 -15.74 -5.50
C LEU A 579 14.04 -16.16 -4.09
N TRP A 580 12.77 -16.50 -3.89
CA TRP A 580 12.26 -17.02 -2.62
C TRP A 580 12.91 -18.36 -2.23
N ARG A 581 13.14 -19.28 -3.19
CA ARG A 581 13.81 -20.56 -2.94
C ARG A 581 15.31 -20.43 -2.65
N HIS A 582 15.99 -19.48 -3.30
CA HIS A 582 17.45 -19.30 -3.20
C HIS A 582 17.87 -18.23 -2.18
N SER A 583 16.93 -17.44 -1.66
CA SER A 583 17.16 -16.50 -0.54
C SER A 583 17.17 -17.17 0.84
N GLY A 584 17.00 -18.49 0.89
CA GLY A 584 16.85 -19.26 2.13
C GLY A 584 15.45 -19.13 2.74
N LYS A 585 15.07 -20.11 3.57
CA LYS A 585 13.74 -20.24 4.23
C LYS A 585 13.36 -19.09 5.19
N THR A 586 14.05 -17.96 5.18
CA THR A 586 14.00 -16.91 6.22
C THR A 586 13.33 -15.59 5.81
N ALA A 587 12.56 -15.49 4.72
CA ALA A 587 11.87 -14.22 4.42
C ALA A 587 10.50 -14.33 3.71
N PRO A 588 9.41 -13.79 4.31
CA PRO A 588 8.11 -13.66 3.67
C PRO A 588 8.01 -12.44 2.74
N LEU A 589 8.11 -12.67 1.43
CA LEU A 589 7.91 -11.69 0.34
C LEU A 589 6.48 -11.12 0.21
N HIS A 590 5.56 -11.47 1.12
CA HIS A 590 4.17 -10.97 1.14
C HIS A 590 3.95 -9.75 2.06
N LEU A 591 4.99 -9.28 2.76
CA LEU A 591 4.90 -8.17 3.73
C LEU A 591 5.53 -6.85 3.28
N LEU A 592 5.85 -6.69 2.00
CA LEU A 592 6.53 -5.50 1.47
C LEU A 592 5.53 -4.54 0.80
N LYS A 593 4.78 -3.80 1.64
CA LYS A 593 4.24 -2.48 1.27
C LYS A 593 5.23 -1.43 1.79
N GLY A 594 6.03 -0.86 0.90
CA GLY A 594 7.16 0.04 1.18
C GLY A 594 8.20 -0.13 0.07
N ASP A 595 8.37 0.87 -0.79
CA ASP A 595 8.88 0.71 -2.17
C ASP A 595 10.40 0.60 -2.27
N GLU A 596 11.13 1.09 -1.26
CA GLU A 596 12.61 1.12 -1.25
C GLU A 596 13.22 0.06 -0.33
N MET A 597 12.62 -0.22 0.83
CA MET A 597 13.09 -1.30 1.73
C MET A 597 12.94 -2.70 1.10
N ALA A 598 11.88 -2.91 0.30
CA ALA A 598 11.71 -4.13 -0.47
C ALA A 598 12.88 -4.36 -1.43
N LEU A 599 13.40 -3.26 -1.98
CA LEU A 599 14.49 -3.26 -2.92
C LEU A 599 15.82 -3.50 -2.24
N MET A 600 16.12 -2.78 -1.16
CA MET A 600 17.37 -2.92 -0.42
C MET A 600 17.48 -4.28 0.25
N HIS A 601 16.38 -4.81 0.78
CA HIS A 601 16.34 -6.17 1.28
C HIS A 601 16.52 -7.18 0.13
N THR A 602 15.88 -6.97 -1.02
CA THR A 602 16.13 -7.82 -2.21
C THR A 602 17.60 -7.72 -2.62
N VAL A 603 18.17 -6.55 -2.87
CA VAL A 603 19.60 -6.34 -3.19
C VAL A 603 20.52 -7.01 -2.17
N THR A 604 20.25 -6.88 -0.88
CA THR A 604 21.07 -7.49 0.19
C THR A 604 20.96 -9.01 0.17
N VAL A 605 19.75 -9.54 0.00
CA VAL A 605 19.48 -10.96 -0.18
C VAL A 605 20.11 -11.50 -1.46
N LEU A 606 20.10 -10.75 -2.56
CA LEU A 606 20.73 -11.13 -3.82
C LEU A 606 22.26 -11.06 -3.72
N LYS A 607 22.82 -10.06 -3.03
CA LYS A 607 24.26 -9.99 -2.73
C LYS A 607 24.68 -11.15 -1.84
N LYS A 608 23.92 -11.45 -0.80
CA LYS A 608 24.16 -12.59 0.09
C LYS A 608 24.04 -13.92 -0.64
N ALA A 609 23.02 -14.11 -1.46
CA ALA A 609 22.90 -15.30 -2.30
C ALA A 609 24.02 -15.39 -3.36
N LYS A 610 24.56 -14.26 -3.85
CA LYS A 610 25.74 -14.26 -4.75
C LYS A 610 26.99 -14.75 -4.01
N ILE A 611 27.18 -14.29 -2.77
CA ILE A 611 28.24 -14.74 -1.87
C ILE A 611 28.05 -16.23 -1.55
N ASP A 612 26.87 -16.64 -1.07
CA ASP A 612 26.58 -18.04 -0.74
C ASP A 612 26.75 -18.99 -1.95
N ILE A 613 26.39 -18.55 -3.17
CA ILE A 613 26.62 -19.33 -4.41
C ILE A 613 28.10 -19.34 -4.79
N ALA A 614 28.82 -18.23 -4.65
CA ALA A 614 30.26 -18.18 -4.87
C ALA A 614 30.97 -19.11 -3.88
N ASP A 615 30.60 -19.09 -2.61
CA ASP A 615 31.11 -19.96 -1.55
C ASP A 615 30.76 -21.43 -1.82
N HIS A 616 29.55 -21.74 -2.30
CA HIS A 616 29.18 -23.11 -2.69
C HIS A 616 29.94 -23.60 -3.94
N ILE A 617 30.20 -22.73 -4.90
CA ILE A 617 31.00 -23.05 -6.10
C ILE A 617 32.47 -23.23 -5.71
N LEU A 618 33.00 -22.34 -4.87
CA LEU A 618 34.35 -22.41 -4.32
C LEU A 618 34.54 -23.67 -3.46
N GLU A 619 33.59 -24.01 -2.60
CA GLU A 619 33.61 -25.23 -1.80
C GLU A 619 33.43 -26.48 -2.68
N GLY A 620 32.61 -26.42 -3.73
CA GLY A 620 32.50 -27.49 -4.72
C GLY A 620 33.80 -27.70 -5.52
N TRP A 621 34.48 -26.61 -5.89
CA TRP A 621 35.79 -26.65 -6.55
C TRP A 621 36.89 -27.12 -5.59
N ARG A 622 36.81 -26.73 -4.31
CA ARG A 622 37.68 -27.19 -3.23
C ARG A 622 37.56 -28.68 -3.00
N GLN A 623 36.34 -29.19 -2.90
CA GLN A 623 36.08 -30.63 -2.74
C GLN A 623 36.53 -31.42 -3.97
N GLN A 624 36.34 -30.90 -5.19
CA GLN A 624 36.87 -31.52 -6.40
C GLN A 624 38.40 -31.50 -6.45
N ALA A 625 39.05 -30.40 -6.07
CA ALA A 625 40.49 -30.27 -6.01
C ALA A 625 41.09 -31.22 -4.96
N CYS A 626 40.54 -31.24 -3.74
CA CYS A 626 40.95 -32.14 -2.66
C CYS A 626 40.76 -33.62 -3.06
N SER A 627 39.62 -33.98 -3.66
CA SER A 627 39.36 -35.33 -4.18
C SER A 627 40.36 -35.74 -5.26
N LYS A 628 40.73 -34.81 -6.15
CA LYS A 628 41.70 -35.07 -7.23
C LYS A 628 43.12 -35.18 -6.69
N ILE A 629 43.50 -34.39 -5.68
CA ILE A 629 44.78 -34.50 -4.97
C ILE A 629 44.87 -35.83 -4.21
N GLU A 630 43.81 -36.24 -3.52
CA GLU A 630 43.69 -37.56 -2.86
C GLU A 630 43.87 -38.71 -3.87
N GLN A 631 43.22 -38.63 -5.04
CA GLN A 631 43.38 -39.61 -6.11
C GLN A 631 44.80 -39.64 -6.67
N LEU A 632 45.44 -38.48 -6.82
CA LEU A 632 46.83 -38.36 -7.28
C LEU A 632 47.82 -38.92 -6.25
N LYS A 633 47.62 -38.65 -4.95
CA LYS A 633 48.40 -39.24 -3.85
C LYS A 633 48.29 -40.76 -3.81
N LYS A 634 47.09 -41.31 -4.05
CA LYS A 634 46.87 -42.77 -4.16
C LYS A 634 47.56 -43.39 -5.37
N ARG A 635 47.71 -42.64 -6.46
CA ARG A 635 48.35 -43.12 -7.71
C ARG A 635 49.86 -42.95 -7.72
N ASN A 636 50.41 -42.01 -6.94
CA ASN A 636 51.84 -41.77 -6.90
C ASN A 636 52.29 -41.37 -5.47
N PRO A 637 52.74 -42.35 -4.65
CA PRO A 637 53.09 -42.13 -3.24
C PRO A 637 54.21 -41.10 -3.02
N LEU A 638 55.04 -40.85 -4.05
CA LEU A 638 56.15 -39.90 -4.01
C LEU A 638 55.71 -38.42 -4.04
N LEU A 639 54.42 -38.13 -4.26
CA LEU A 639 53.86 -36.77 -4.20
C LEU A 639 53.67 -36.25 -2.76
N SER A 640 53.98 -37.04 -1.73
CA SER A 640 53.97 -36.58 -0.32
C SER A 640 54.96 -35.46 -0.05
N ASP A 641 56.06 -35.41 -0.81
CA ASP A 641 57.21 -34.55 -0.49
C ASP A 641 57.18 -33.20 -1.24
N VAL A 642 56.23 -33.02 -2.16
CA VAL A 642 55.96 -31.75 -2.90
C VAL A 642 54.77 -30.99 -2.29
N ALA A 643 54.16 -31.53 -1.23
CA ALA A 643 52.97 -30.97 -0.59
C ALA A 643 53.10 -29.56 0.04
N PRO A 644 54.28 -29.10 0.52
CA PRO A 644 54.36 -27.77 1.16
C PRO A 644 54.02 -26.62 0.20
N ASP A 645 54.50 -26.69 -1.04
CA ASP A 645 54.35 -25.58 -2.01
C ASP A 645 52.92 -25.47 -2.54
N VAL A 646 52.20 -26.59 -2.68
CA VAL A 646 50.78 -26.59 -3.07
C VAL A 646 49.91 -26.10 -1.91
N TYR A 647 50.27 -26.43 -0.67
CA TYR A 647 49.59 -25.92 0.52
C TYR A 647 49.81 -24.41 0.69
N GLN A 648 51.01 -23.93 0.34
CA GLN A 648 51.36 -22.51 0.34
C GLN A 648 50.61 -21.73 -0.75
N ILE A 649 50.43 -22.30 -1.95
CA ILE A 649 49.55 -21.70 -2.98
C ILE A 649 48.09 -21.66 -2.53
N CYS A 650 47.62 -22.66 -1.78
CA CYS A 650 46.27 -22.62 -1.19
C CYS A 650 46.15 -21.56 -0.07
N GLN A 651 47.20 -21.30 0.71
CA GLN A 651 47.23 -20.21 1.69
C GLN A 651 47.38 -18.82 1.05
N GLU A 652 48.09 -18.71 -0.07
CA GLU A 652 48.17 -17.46 -0.84
C GLU A 652 46.81 -17.12 -1.51
N LEU A 653 46.00 -18.14 -1.80
CA LEU A 653 44.60 -17.95 -2.18
C LEU A 653 43.69 -17.56 -1.00
N GLU A 654 44.03 -17.93 0.25
CA GLU A 654 43.33 -17.43 1.46
C GLU A 654 43.58 -15.92 1.67
N LEU A 655 44.79 -15.43 1.36
CA LEU A 655 45.13 -14.00 1.46
C LEU A 655 44.46 -13.12 0.39
N LEU A 656 44.00 -13.71 -0.71
CA LEU A 656 43.23 -13.02 -1.75
C LEU A 656 41.73 -12.93 -1.42
N ASP A 657 41.25 -13.67 -0.42
CA ASP A 657 39.85 -13.69 0.03
C ASP A 657 39.59 -12.69 1.20
N GLU A 658 40.66 -12.22 1.87
CA GLU A 658 40.59 -11.19 2.94
C GLU A 658 40.81 -9.73 2.44
N HIS A 659 41.00 -9.52 1.13
CA HIS A 659 41.07 -8.20 0.48
C HIS A 659 39.93 -7.99 -0.52
#